data_AF-A0A1C6KIF4-F1
#
_entry.id   AF-A0A1C6KIF4-F1
#
_cell.length_a   1.000
_cell.length_b   1.000
_cell.length_c   1.000
_cell.angle_alpha   90.00
_cell.angle_beta   90.00
_cell.angle_gamma   90.00
#
_symmetry.space_group_name_H-M   'P 1'
#
loop_
_entity.id
_entity.type
_entity.pdbx_description
1 polymer ?
#
loop_
_entity_poly.entity_id
_entity_poly.type
_entity_poly.pdbx_seq_one_letter_code
_entity_poly.pdbx_strand_id
1 'polypeptide(L)'
;MAKAGGNLLNTYVADYVVFDLETTGISPKTDEVVEISAVKVEHGKVTDEFSTLVNPKQRIPYGASRVNGITDDMVAEAPFFEQVLEEFLEFIEGFVLVGHNIARFDMNFLYRDVEKYFERSLANDYIDTLQMARRELPNLEHHRLTDLAEYYGVSAEGAHRALNDCRMNQQVFEKMGNPVYKKQGKDKENNRGVDSAKTEPSEQAQNTAPAVRKRSTFKLRAVVERITYQNPDNGYTVLKCAVKNYQDLVTVVGSLLDVNVGSVLLIDGNWKMDSRYGRQFQAKTWEETMPATVFGIEKYLGSGLIKGVGPKYAKRIVQKFGTETIAVIETDVFRLREVEGIGEKRIRKIAESWEKQKEIKNVMLFLQDHGVSTSFAAKIYKQYGNESVNKVRENPFRLADDIWGIGFKTADGIAQKLGFGKEAFVRLRSGIMYTLSNLADQGHVYATKEQLIKTAAELLEAEEGCVVMTLDQMLADHDLILQKVEIPKEQRKHEMPADLEQPEWKLAEPQITEAIYLPPFYYAETGVAGKLKRLLAAPAADRLWTALETAKEKTGNPDLSIDVEKIQEKVHMEYDEVQADAIRKAAVSKVMVLTGGPGTGKTTTTQGIIAAYRAFGLKILLAAPTGRAAKRMTEATGLEAKTIHRLLECQPPEGYLKNEENPLEGDVLIVDECSMIDIVLMNALLKAIPQGMRLILVGDIDQLPSVGAGNVLRDIIDSETVPVIRLTRIFRQAQSSRIIMNAHRINEGKMPDISNGKDTDFFFVQKEDPQEAADEVVRLVKNKLSRYYQTPPSQIQVLTPMQKGIVGAANLNTILQETLNPQGEGLRRGGFVFRVNDKVMQIRNNYDKEVFNGDIGMIDAVDVAARNLKVNFDGRIVEYDVTELDELTLAYATTIHKAQGSEYPIVVMPVLMNHFVMLQRNLIYTGITRAKKILVLVGTRKALSYAVRNVTVTKRNTLLKERLQEKF
;
A
#
# COMPACT_ATOMS: atom_id res chain seq x y z
N MET A 1 -45.26 3.08 -12.97
CA MET A 1 -46.05 2.38 -11.93
C MET A 1 -45.08 1.64 -11.05
N ALA A 2 -45.12 1.83 -9.73
CA ALA A 2 -44.20 1.20 -8.79
C ALA A 2 -44.49 -0.30 -8.70
N LYS A 3 -43.49 -1.16 -8.94
CA LYS A 3 -43.58 -2.60 -8.64
C LYS A 3 -43.69 -2.76 -7.12
N ALA A 4 -44.84 -3.22 -6.64
CA ALA A 4 -45.01 -3.60 -5.25
C ALA A 4 -44.31 -4.95 -5.02
N GLY A 5 -43.05 -4.93 -4.61
CA GLY A 5 -42.41 -6.11 -4.00
C GLY A 5 -42.88 -6.26 -2.55
N GLY A 6 -42.86 -7.46 -2.01
CA GLY A 6 -43.17 -7.70 -0.60
C GLY A 6 -42.23 -6.95 0.37
N ASN A 7 -42.70 -6.74 1.60
CA ASN A 7 -42.00 -5.95 2.61
C ASN A 7 -41.07 -6.83 3.46
N LEU A 8 -39.92 -6.26 3.85
CA LEU A 8 -39.07 -6.86 4.88
C LEU A 8 -39.72 -6.68 6.26
N LEU A 9 -40.07 -7.80 6.89
CA LEU A 9 -40.61 -7.86 8.24
C LEU A 9 -39.49 -8.05 9.28
N ASN A 10 -39.70 -7.48 10.46
CA ASN A 10 -38.71 -7.46 11.56
C ASN A 10 -39.19 -8.21 12.82
N THR A 11 -40.33 -8.89 12.72
CA THR A 11 -41.05 -9.54 13.80
C THR A 11 -41.28 -11.00 13.47
N TYR A 12 -41.23 -11.86 14.49
CA TYR A 12 -41.54 -13.28 14.35
C TYR A 12 -43.00 -13.49 13.88
N VAL A 13 -43.19 -14.47 13.01
CA VAL A 13 -44.48 -14.94 12.51
C VAL A 13 -44.59 -16.44 12.76
N ALA A 14 -45.80 -16.93 13.06
CA ALA A 14 -46.02 -18.33 13.43
C ALA A 14 -46.04 -19.27 12.22
N ASP A 15 -46.45 -18.76 11.06
CA ASP A 15 -46.64 -19.52 9.83
C ASP A 15 -45.79 -18.87 8.73
N TYR A 16 -44.85 -19.63 8.16
CA TYR A 16 -43.83 -19.13 7.23
C TYR A 16 -43.27 -20.26 6.36
N VAL A 17 -42.59 -19.87 5.29
CA VAL A 17 -41.76 -20.79 4.49
C VAL A 17 -40.31 -20.35 4.59
N VAL A 18 -39.43 -21.24 5.03
CA VAL A 18 -37.99 -21.04 4.91
C VAL A 18 -37.56 -21.52 3.54
N PHE A 19 -36.77 -20.76 2.79
CA PHE A 19 -36.19 -21.25 1.55
C PHE A 19 -34.74 -20.80 1.39
N ASP A 20 -34.01 -21.52 0.55
CA ASP A 20 -32.60 -21.32 0.26
C ASP A 20 -32.31 -21.74 -1.19
N LEU A 21 -31.41 -21.00 -1.86
CA LEU A 21 -30.99 -21.28 -3.23
C LEU A 21 -29.49 -21.57 -3.30
N GLU A 22 -29.15 -22.65 -3.99
CA GLU A 22 -27.79 -22.84 -4.48
C GLU A 22 -27.68 -22.33 -5.91
N THR A 23 -26.57 -21.68 -6.24
CA THR A 23 -26.39 -20.98 -7.53
C THR A 23 -25.03 -21.26 -8.14
N THR A 24 -24.88 -20.97 -9.44
CA THR A 24 -23.59 -21.06 -10.14
C THR A 24 -22.59 -19.99 -9.70
N GLY A 25 -23.05 -18.94 -9.00
CA GLY A 25 -22.25 -17.78 -8.61
C GLY A 25 -23.08 -16.76 -7.83
N ILE A 26 -22.46 -15.66 -7.39
CA ILE A 26 -23.11 -14.70 -6.47
C ILE A 26 -23.90 -13.57 -7.14
N SER A 27 -23.86 -13.45 -8.47
CA SER A 27 -24.43 -12.34 -9.21
C SER A 27 -25.80 -12.71 -9.80
N PRO A 28 -26.90 -12.10 -9.33
CA PRO A 28 -28.22 -12.34 -9.92
C PRO A 28 -28.33 -11.84 -11.36
N LYS A 29 -27.33 -11.16 -11.93
CA LYS A 29 -27.39 -10.75 -13.35
C LYS A 29 -26.91 -11.83 -14.32
N THR A 30 -26.05 -12.73 -13.86
CA THR A 30 -25.24 -13.61 -14.71
C THR A 30 -25.28 -15.06 -14.27
N ASP A 31 -25.53 -15.31 -12.99
CA ASP A 31 -25.55 -16.65 -12.41
C ASP A 31 -26.96 -17.24 -12.41
N GLU A 32 -27.06 -18.56 -12.36
CA GLU A 32 -28.31 -19.30 -12.43
C GLU A 32 -28.47 -20.23 -11.23
N VAL A 33 -29.71 -20.58 -10.88
CA VAL A 33 -30.04 -21.47 -9.76
C VAL A 33 -29.75 -22.93 -10.13
N VAL A 34 -29.13 -23.68 -9.21
CA VAL A 34 -28.77 -25.10 -9.36
C VAL A 34 -29.47 -26.03 -8.36
N GLU A 35 -29.94 -25.50 -7.23
CA GLU A 35 -30.83 -26.20 -6.30
C GLU A 35 -31.75 -25.15 -5.66
N ILE A 36 -33.02 -25.52 -5.46
CA ILE A 36 -33.96 -24.75 -4.65
C ILE A 36 -34.59 -25.69 -3.63
N SER A 37 -34.55 -25.27 -2.37
CA SER A 37 -35.21 -25.98 -1.28
C SER A 37 -36.02 -25.04 -0.41
N ALA A 38 -37.09 -25.57 0.16
CA ALA A 38 -37.94 -24.86 1.09
C ALA A 38 -38.64 -25.77 2.07
N VAL A 39 -38.96 -25.21 3.23
CA VAL A 39 -39.61 -25.89 4.35
C VAL A 39 -40.77 -25.02 4.81
N LYS A 40 -42.00 -25.55 4.70
CA LYS A 40 -43.21 -24.89 5.16
C LYS A 40 -43.43 -25.20 6.63
N VAL A 41 -43.68 -24.16 7.41
CA VAL A 41 -43.82 -24.24 8.87
C VAL A 41 -45.12 -23.57 9.26
N GLU A 42 -45.94 -24.30 10.01
CA GLU A 42 -47.15 -23.76 10.64
C GLU A 42 -47.08 -24.04 12.14
N HIS A 43 -47.30 -22.99 12.93
CA HIS A 43 -47.28 -23.05 14.39
C HIS A 43 -46.01 -23.73 14.96
N GLY A 44 -44.86 -23.45 14.34
CA GLY A 44 -43.55 -23.96 14.73
C GLY A 44 -43.29 -25.44 14.39
N LYS A 45 -44.14 -26.08 13.58
CA LYS A 45 -43.94 -27.44 13.07
C LYS A 45 -43.79 -27.43 11.56
N VAL A 46 -42.84 -28.20 11.05
CA VAL A 46 -42.70 -28.45 9.61
C VAL A 46 -43.93 -29.23 9.13
N THR A 47 -44.67 -28.66 8.19
CA THR A 47 -45.87 -29.26 7.61
C THR A 47 -45.65 -29.79 6.21
N ASP A 48 -44.69 -29.23 5.47
CA ASP A 48 -44.38 -29.63 4.09
C ASP A 48 -42.94 -29.24 3.70
N GLU A 49 -42.36 -29.92 2.71
CA GLU A 49 -41.00 -29.66 2.20
C GLU A 49 -40.96 -29.71 0.68
N PHE A 50 -40.22 -28.78 0.08
CA PHE A 50 -39.97 -28.70 -1.35
C PHE A 50 -38.46 -28.72 -1.57
N SER A 51 -37.94 -29.58 -2.44
CA SER A 51 -36.50 -29.60 -2.75
C SER A 51 -36.26 -30.21 -4.11
N THR A 52 -35.54 -29.50 -4.97
CA THR A 52 -35.27 -29.97 -6.32
C THR A 52 -33.95 -29.42 -6.85
N LEU A 53 -33.20 -30.27 -7.56
CA LEU A 53 -32.05 -29.84 -8.35
C LEU A 53 -32.53 -29.20 -9.65
N VAL A 54 -31.78 -28.24 -10.14
CA VAL A 54 -32.16 -27.43 -11.30
C VAL A 54 -31.03 -27.48 -12.31
N ASN A 55 -31.37 -27.73 -13.58
CA ASN A 55 -30.41 -27.59 -14.67
C ASN A 55 -30.26 -26.09 -15.02
N PRO A 56 -29.08 -25.47 -14.78
CA PRO A 56 -28.88 -24.04 -14.97
C PRO A 56 -28.66 -23.65 -16.46
N LYS A 57 -28.71 -24.62 -17.39
CA LYS A 57 -28.41 -24.44 -18.83
C LYS A 57 -26.99 -23.88 -19.11
N GLN A 58 -26.12 -23.91 -18.11
CA GLN A 58 -24.73 -23.48 -18.20
C GLN A 58 -23.84 -24.38 -17.34
N ARG A 59 -22.53 -24.32 -17.56
CA ARG A 59 -21.58 -25.07 -16.75
C ARG A 59 -21.52 -24.51 -15.34
N ILE A 60 -21.59 -25.38 -14.33
CA ILE A 60 -21.42 -24.99 -12.93
C ILE A 60 -19.92 -24.70 -12.69
N PRO A 61 -19.55 -23.49 -12.25
CA PRO A 61 -18.17 -23.17 -11.90
C PRO A 61 -17.67 -24.06 -10.77
N TYR A 62 -16.41 -24.48 -10.84
CA TYR A 62 -15.81 -25.36 -9.84
C TYR A 62 -15.87 -24.79 -8.42
N GLY A 63 -15.76 -23.47 -8.27
CA GLY A 63 -15.96 -22.78 -6.99
C GLY A 63 -17.34 -23.03 -6.37
N ALA A 64 -18.41 -22.93 -7.17
CA ALA A 64 -19.77 -23.23 -6.72
C ALA A 64 -19.92 -24.71 -6.35
N SER A 65 -19.47 -25.63 -7.23
CA SER A 65 -19.49 -27.07 -6.94
C SER A 65 -18.71 -27.47 -5.70
N ARG A 66 -17.62 -26.76 -5.35
CA ARG A 66 -16.87 -27.01 -4.13
C ARG A 66 -17.60 -26.58 -2.86
N VAL A 67 -18.47 -25.58 -2.96
CA VAL A 67 -19.26 -25.07 -1.84
C VAL A 67 -20.49 -25.96 -1.64
N ASN A 68 -21.31 -26.13 -2.67
CA ASN A 68 -22.60 -26.82 -2.55
C ASN A 68 -22.58 -28.33 -2.90
N GLY A 69 -21.47 -28.83 -3.45
CA GLY A 69 -21.33 -30.23 -3.84
C GLY A 69 -22.09 -30.63 -5.10
N ILE A 70 -22.72 -29.70 -5.83
CA ILE A 70 -23.52 -29.96 -7.02
C ILE A 70 -22.61 -29.91 -8.26
N THR A 71 -22.61 -30.99 -9.05
CA THR A 71 -21.82 -31.09 -10.29
C THR A 71 -22.72 -31.00 -11.53
N ASP A 72 -22.11 -30.68 -12.68
CA ASP A 72 -22.81 -30.66 -13.97
C ASP A 72 -23.54 -32.00 -14.25
N ASP A 73 -22.94 -33.14 -13.86
CA ASP A 73 -23.53 -34.47 -14.03
C ASP A 73 -24.79 -34.68 -13.18
N MET A 74 -24.85 -34.08 -11.99
CA MET A 74 -26.00 -34.19 -11.08
C MET A 74 -27.23 -33.44 -11.60
N VAL A 75 -27.02 -32.35 -12.34
CA VAL A 75 -28.10 -31.49 -12.84
C VAL A 75 -28.42 -31.73 -14.32
N ALA A 76 -27.67 -32.60 -15.03
CA ALA A 76 -27.83 -32.80 -16.47
C ALA A 76 -29.26 -33.18 -16.87
N GLU A 77 -29.90 -34.08 -16.11
CA GLU A 77 -31.28 -34.55 -16.33
C GLU A 77 -32.31 -33.85 -15.42
N ALA A 78 -31.89 -32.84 -14.66
CA ALA A 78 -32.77 -32.10 -13.77
C ALA A 78 -33.68 -31.13 -14.57
N PRO A 79 -34.88 -30.80 -14.05
CA PRO A 79 -35.77 -29.83 -14.69
C PRO A 79 -35.13 -28.44 -14.79
N PHE A 80 -35.59 -27.64 -15.75
CA PHE A 80 -35.14 -26.25 -15.87
C PHE A 80 -35.83 -25.37 -14.85
N PHE A 81 -35.17 -24.26 -14.48
CA PHE A 81 -35.68 -23.41 -13.39
C PHE A 81 -37.07 -22.86 -13.67
N GLU A 82 -37.43 -22.55 -14.92
CA GLU A 82 -38.77 -22.06 -15.24
C GLU A 82 -39.89 -23.06 -14.92
N GLN A 83 -39.61 -24.37 -14.95
CA GLN A 83 -40.58 -25.42 -14.63
C GLN A 83 -40.74 -25.58 -13.11
N VAL A 84 -39.61 -25.53 -12.41
CA VAL A 84 -39.55 -25.65 -10.94
C VAL A 84 -40.14 -24.42 -10.25
N LEU A 85 -39.93 -23.24 -10.84
CA LEU A 85 -40.33 -21.97 -10.25
C LEU A 85 -41.86 -21.85 -10.16
N GLU A 86 -42.62 -22.40 -11.11
CA GLU A 86 -44.10 -22.39 -11.04
C GLU A 86 -44.61 -23.18 -9.83
N GLU A 87 -44.10 -24.41 -9.65
CA GLU A 87 -44.44 -25.26 -8.49
C GLU A 87 -44.01 -24.61 -7.16
N PHE A 88 -42.85 -23.96 -7.15
CA PHE A 88 -42.36 -23.24 -5.98
C PHE A 88 -43.23 -22.03 -5.62
N LEU A 89 -43.73 -21.28 -6.60
CA LEU A 89 -44.63 -20.14 -6.38
C LEU A 89 -45.97 -20.58 -5.77
N GLU A 90 -46.52 -21.71 -6.20
CA GLU A 90 -47.70 -22.32 -5.57
C GLU A 90 -47.39 -22.77 -4.14
N PHE A 91 -46.21 -23.35 -3.90
CA PHE A 91 -45.81 -23.81 -2.57
C PHE A 91 -45.76 -22.67 -1.53
N ILE A 92 -45.32 -21.48 -1.93
CA ILE A 92 -45.15 -20.32 -1.03
C ILE A 92 -46.36 -19.39 -0.97
N GLU A 93 -47.43 -19.67 -1.72
CA GLU A 93 -48.56 -18.76 -1.83
C GLU A 93 -49.19 -18.45 -0.46
N GLY A 94 -49.29 -17.16 -0.11
CA GLY A 94 -49.88 -16.70 1.14
C GLY A 94 -48.98 -16.78 2.38
N PHE A 95 -47.74 -17.27 2.25
CA PHE A 95 -46.78 -17.36 3.37
C PHE A 95 -45.73 -16.24 3.36
N VAL A 96 -45.23 -15.90 4.55
CA VAL A 96 -44.04 -15.05 4.71
C VAL A 96 -42.79 -15.88 4.44
N LEU A 97 -41.86 -15.36 3.65
CA LEU A 97 -40.60 -16.04 3.35
C LEU A 97 -39.54 -15.76 4.41
N VAL A 98 -38.76 -16.76 4.79
CA VAL A 98 -37.71 -16.64 5.81
C VAL A 98 -36.42 -17.20 5.23
N GLY A 99 -35.31 -16.51 5.44
CA GLY A 99 -34.02 -16.94 4.91
C GLY A 99 -32.87 -16.21 5.60
N HIS A 100 -31.66 -16.76 5.51
CA HIS A 100 -30.49 -16.16 6.12
C HIS A 100 -29.74 -15.33 5.06
N ASN A 101 -29.66 -14.01 5.22
CA ASN A 101 -29.17 -13.09 4.16
C ASN A 101 -30.09 -13.02 2.91
N ILE A 102 -31.32 -13.50 3.04
CA ILE A 102 -32.31 -13.66 1.95
C ILE A 102 -32.58 -12.37 1.18
N ALA A 103 -32.56 -11.22 1.88
CA ALA A 103 -32.90 -9.91 1.31
C ALA A 103 -31.86 -9.43 0.29
N ARG A 104 -30.60 -9.86 0.46
CA ARG A 104 -29.48 -9.42 -0.39
C ARG A 104 -29.07 -10.48 -1.40
N PHE A 105 -29.53 -11.72 -1.24
CA PHE A 105 -29.15 -12.84 -2.09
C PHE A 105 -30.36 -13.48 -2.77
N ASP A 106 -31.02 -14.42 -2.11
CA ASP A 106 -32.02 -15.33 -2.70
C ASP A 106 -33.20 -14.58 -3.32
N MET A 107 -33.70 -13.55 -2.64
CA MET A 107 -34.82 -12.74 -3.16
C MET A 107 -34.47 -12.05 -4.48
N ASN A 108 -33.21 -11.69 -4.73
CA ASN A 108 -32.82 -11.03 -5.96
C ASN A 108 -32.85 -11.98 -7.17
N PHE A 109 -32.48 -13.25 -6.99
CA PHE A 109 -32.64 -14.28 -8.00
C PHE A 109 -34.14 -14.54 -8.26
N LEU A 110 -34.92 -14.67 -7.19
CA LEU A 110 -36.35 -14.94 -7.29
C LEU A 110 -37.11 -13.79 -7.97
N TYR A 111 -36.87 -12.54 -7.59
CA TYR A 111 -37.50 -11.37 -8.24
C TYR A 111 -37.15 -11.30 -9.73
N ARG A 112 -35.89 -11.53 -10.08
CA ARG A 112 -35.42 -11.54 -11.47
C ARG A 112 -36.14 -12.62 -12.27
N ASP A 113 -36.17 -13.86 -11.77
CA ASP A 113 -36.67 -14.99 -12.53
C ASP A 113 -38.20 -15.02 -12.62
N VAL A 114 -38.90 -14.59 -11.57
CA VAL A 114 -40.36 -14.41 -11.63
C VAL A 114 -40.74 -13.33 -12.64
N GLU A 115 -40.00 -12.23 -12.68
CA GLU A 115 -40.20 -11.21 -13.71
C GLU A 115 -39.87 -11.74 -15.12
N LYS A 116 -38.73 -12.42 -15.26
CA LYS A 116 -38.21 -12.95 -16.54
C LYS A 116 -39.15 -13.98 -17.17
N TYR A 117 -39.69 -14.91 -16.37
CA TYR A 117 -40.46 -16.05 -16.90
C TYR A 117 -41.97 -15.84 -16.85
N PHE A 118 -42.49 -15.06 -15.89
CA PHE A 118 -43.94 -14.93 -15.68
C PHE A 118 -44.46 -13.49 -15.80
N GLU A 119 -43.60 -12.50 -16.02
CA GLU A 119 -43.95 -11.06 -16.12
C GLU A 119 -44.78 -10.55 -14.92
N ARG A 120 -44.58 -11.14 -13.74
CA ARG A 120 -45.29 -10.79 -12.49
C ARG A 120 -44.31 -10.31 -11.42
N SER A 121 -44.84 -9.66 -10.38
CA SER A 121 -44.07 -9.29 -9.18
C SER A 121 -44.39 -10.24 -8.03
N LEU A 122 -43.36 -10.70 -7.32
CA LEU A 122 -43.52 -11.50 -6.10
C LEU A 122 -43.98 -10.60 -4.93
N ALA A 123 -45.16 -10.88 -4.39
CA ALA A 123 -45.81 -10.06 -3.37
C ALA A 123 -45.54 -10.53 -1.93
N ASN A 124 -44.91 -11.69 -1.73
CA ASN A 124 -44.66 -12.26 -0.41
C ASN A 124 -43.76 -11.33 0.42
N ASP A 125 -44.23 -10.98 1.62
CA ASP A 125 -43.41 -10.38 2.66
C ASP A 125 -42.32 -11.38 3.10
N TYR A 126 -41.17 -10.89 3.56
CA TYR A 126 -40.04 -11.76 3.92
C TYR A 126 -39.28 -11.30 5.17
N ILE A 127 -38.54 -12.20 5.80
CA ILE A 127 -37.73 -11.97 7.01
C ILE A 127 -36.30 -12.45 6.76
N ASP A 128 -35.34 -11.56 7.01
CA ASP A 128 -33.91 -11.86 6.96
C ASP A 128 -33.37 -12.20 8.36
N THR A 129 -33.08 -13.48 8.58
CA THR A 129 -32.63 -13.98 9.90
C THR A 129 -31.24 -13.46 10.27
N LEU A 130 -30.40 -13.07 9.29
CA LEU A 130 -29.10 -12.44 9.56
C LEU A 130 -29.27 -11.04 10.17
N GLN A 131 -30.20 -10.25 9.64
CA GLN A 131 -30.52 -8.93 10.20
C GLN A 131 -31.11 -9.05 11.60
N MET A 132 -31.97 -10.05 11.82
CA MET A 132 -32.52 -10.36 13.13
C MET A 132 -31.42 -10.78 14.12
N ALA A 133 -30.51 -11.67 13.71
CA ALA A 133 -29.41 -12.16 14.55
C ALA A 133 -28.45 -11.04 14.97
N ARG A 134 -28.09 -10.13 14.06
CA ARG A 134 -27.24 -8.97 14.39
C ARG A 134 -27.87 -8.02 15.41
N ARG A 135 -29.20 -7.93 15.41
CA ARG A 135 -29.95 -7.11 16.37
C ARG A 135 -30.09 -7.79 17.73
N GLU A 136 -30.43 -9.07 17.75
CA GLU A 136 -30.73 -9.81 18.99
C GLU A 136 -29.45 -10.33 19.68
N LEU A 137 -28.36 -10.58 18.95
CA LEU A 137 -27.09 -11.11 19.46
C LEU A 137 -25.88 -10.22 19.06
N PRO A 138 -25.83 -8.93 19.44
CA PRO A 138 -24.82 -7.99 18.95
C PRO A 138 -23.38 -8.32 19.39
N ASN A 139 -23.21 -9.17 20.41
CA ASN A 139 -21.91 -9.53 20.99
C ASN A 139 -21.35 -10.85 20.46
N LEU A 140 -22.05 -11.54 19.56
CA LEU A 140 -21.53 -12.74 18.91
C LEU A 140 -20.45 -12.33 17.89
N GLU A 141 -19.31 -13.00 17.91
CA GLU A 141 -18.14 -12.66 17.08
C GLU A 141 -18.46 -12.75 15.58
N HIS A 142 -19.28 -13.73 15.20
CA HIS A 142 -19.75 -13.98 13.85
C HIS A 142 -21.23 -14.40 13.86
N HIS A 143 -21.99 -14.02 12.83
CA HIS A 143 -23.43 -14.32 12.70
C HIS A 143 -23.73 -15.25 11.52
N ARG A 144 -22.79 -16.11 11.11
CA ARG A 144 -23.09 -17.10 10.06
C ARG A 144 -24.14 -18.07 10.59
N LEU A 145 -24.90 -18.67 9.69
CA LEU A 145 -25.95 -19.61 10.07
C LEU A 145 -25.40 -20.77 10.92
N THR A 146 -24.19 -21.26 10.61
CA THR A 146 -23.49 -22.29 11.38
C THR A 146 -23.06 -21.83 12.77
N ASP A 147 -22.58 -20.59 12.91
CA ASP A 147 -22.23 -20.00 14.22
C ASP A 147 -23.49 -19.85 15.10
N LEU A 148 -24.61 -19.45 14.49
CA LEU A 148 -25.90 -19.36 15.18
C LEU A 148 -26.44 -20.73 15.57
N ALA A 149 -26.29 -21.73 14.68
CA ALA A 149 -26.66 -23.10 14.98
C ALA A 149 -25.86 -23.63 16.17
N GLU A 150 -24.54 -23.42 16.20
CA GLU A 150 -23.69 -23.79 17.34
C GLU A 150 -24.14 -23.08 18.63
N TYR A 151 -24.36 -21.76 18.57
CA TYR A 151 -24.82 -20.97 19.72
C TYR A 151 -26.12 -21.53 20.32
N TYR A 152 -27.07 -21.90 19.46
CA TYR A 152 -28.37 -22.44 19.86
C TYR A 152 -28.39 -23.95 20.07
N GLY A 153 -27.27 -24.65 19.87
CA GLY A 153 -27.17 -26.11 19.96
C GLY A 153 -28.05 -26.84 18.93
N VAL A 154 -28.06 -26.34 17.70
CA VAL A 154 -28.65 -26.97 16.50
C VAL A 154 -27.52 -27.70 15.75
N SER A 155 -27.80 -28.87 15.19
CA SER A 155 -26.80 -29.61 14.41
C SER A 155 -26.48 -28.87 13.10
N ALA A 156 -25.19 -28.74 12.78
CA ALA A 156 -24.69 -28.19 11.51
C ALA A 156 -24.23 -29.30 10.53
N GLU A 157 -24.59 -30.56 10.79
CA GLU A 157 -24.22 -31.70 9.95
C GLU A 157 -24.92 -31.59 8.58
N GLY A 158 -24.12 -31.50 7.50
CA GLY A 158 -24.63 -31.38 6.13
C GLY A 158 -24.97 -29.95 5.66
N ALA A 159 -24.44 -28.90 6.32
CA ALA A 159 -24.50 -27.52 5.84
C ALA A 159 -23.94 -27.37 4.41
N HIS A 160 -24.38 -26.34 3.67
CA HIS A 160 -24.10 -26.12 2.24
C HIS A 160 -24.87 -27.07 1.30
N ARG A 161 -26.10 -27.37 1.71
CA ARG A 161 -27.12 -28.05 0.91
C ARG A 161 -28.43 -27.36 1.25
N ALA A 162 -29.13 -26.83 0.24
CA ALA A 162 -30.25 -25.91 0.43
C ALA A 162 -31.30 -26.43 1.43
N LEU A 163 -31.66 -27.72 1.39
CA LEU A 163 -32.65 -28.29 2.32
C LEU A 163 -32.16 -28.37 3.78
N ASN A 164 -30.89 -28.70 3.99
CA ASN A 164 -30.31 -28.74 5.33
C ASN A 164 -30.18 -27.34 5.91
N ASP A 165 -29.80 -26.36 5.08
CA ASP A 165 -29.72 -24.96 5.47
C ASP A 165 -31.12 -24.37 5.76
N CYS A 166 -32.16 -24.76 5.00
CA CYS A 166 -33.54 -24.45 5.34
C CYS A 166 -33.94 -24.97 6.73
N ARG A 167 -33.65 -26.24 7.05
CA ARG A 167 -33.97 -26.83 8.36
C ARG A 167 -33.16 -26.20 9.50
N MET A 168 -31.88 -25.90 9.25
CA MET A 168 -31.02 -25.22 10.23
C MET A 168 -31.53 -23.81 10.51
N ASN A 169 -31.84 -23.05 9.46
CA ASN A 169 -32.37 -21.70 9.56
C ASN A 169 -33.75 -21.67 10.21
N GLN A 170 -34.61 -22.65 9.93
CA GLN A 170 -35.89 -22.83 10.62
C GLN A 170 -35.70 -22.97 12.14
N GLN A 171 -34.82 -23.87 12.58
CA GLN A 171 -34.58 -24.09 14.00
C GLN A 171 -33.94 -22.89 14.69
N VAL A 172 -33.02 -22.20 14.02
CA VAL A 172 -32.42 -20.96 14.50
C VAL A 172 -33.47 -19.86 14.62
N PHE A 173 -34.32 -19.69 13.61
CA PHE A 173 -35.39 -18.69 13.60
C PHE A 173 -36.40 -18.92 14.72
N GLU A 174 -36.82 -20.16 14.97
CA GLU A 174 -37.69 -20.52 16.10
C GLU A 174 -37.04 -20.17 17.44
N LYS A 175 -35.77 -20.56 17.65
CA LYS A 175 -35.07 -20.31 18.91
C LYS A 175 -34.78 -18.82 19.14
N MET A 176 -34.63 -18.05 18.07
CA MET A 176 -34.35 -16.61 18.11
C MET A 176 -35.62 -15.76 18.25
N GLY A 177 -36.70 -16.13 17.55
CA GLY A 177 -37.91 -15.30 17.41
C GLY A 177 -39.08 -15.70 18.30
N ASN A 178 -39.24 -16.98 18.60
CA ASN A 178 -40.45 -17.49 19.25
C ASN A 178 -40.47 -17.12 20.77
N PRO A 179 -41.54 -16.46 21.25
CA PRO A 179 -41.66 -16.04 22.66
C PRO A 179 -41.57 -17.20 23.68
N VAL A 180 -41.95 -18.41 23.29
CA VAL A 180 -41.91 -19.61 24.15
C VAL A 180 -40.46 -20.01 24.44
N TYR A 181 -39.58 -19.95 23.44
CA TYR A 181 -38.17 -20.29 23.57
C TYR A 181 -37.32 -19.14 24.15
N LYS A 182 -37.74 -17.87 23.97
CA LYS A 182 -37.12 -16.70 24.63
C LYS A 182 -37.14 -16.77 26.17
N LYS A 183 -38.08 -17.52 26.77
CA LYS A 183 -38.11 -17.76 28.23
C LYS A 183 -37.09 -18.80 28.72
N GLN A 184 -36.65 -19.74 27.86
CA GLN A 184 -35.67 -20.77 28.22
C GLN A 184 -34.21 -20.35 27.93
N GLY A 185 -33.98 -19.39 27.02
CA GLY A 185 -32.63 -18.90 26.69
C GLY A 185 -31.96 -18.03 27.76
N LYS A 186 -32.75 -17.36 28.62
CA LYS A 186 -32.21 -16.49 29.70
C LYS A 186 -31.45 -17.23 30.80
N ASP A 187 -31.63 -18.55 30.92
CA ASP A 187 -30.93 -19.35 31.93
C ASP A 187 -29.51 -19.77 31.50
N LYS A 188 -29.17 -19.68 30.20
CA LYS A 188 -27.82 -20.01 29.68
C LYS A 188 -26.84 -18.85 29.71
N GLU A 189 -27.30 -17.59 29.61
CA GLU A 189 -26.43 -16.41 29.78
C GLU A 189 -25.89 -16.26 31.21
N ASN A 190 -26.59 -16.77 32.22
CA ASN A 190 -26.17 -16.68 33.63
C ASN A 190 -25.13 -17.73 34.07
N ASN A 191 -24.79 -18.72 33.23
CA ASN A 191 -24.01 -19.89 33.68
C ASN A 191 -22.62 -20.07 33.02
N ARG A 192 -22.10 -19.05 32.32
CA ARG A 192 -20.70 -19.01 31.85
C ARG A 192 -19.97 -17.82 32.47
N GLY A 193 -19.65 -17.92 33.75
CA GLY A 193 -18.92 -16.85 34.43
C GLY A 193 -18.54 -17.16 35.87
N VAL A 194 -17.92 -18.30 36.16
CA VAL A 194 -17.18 -18.49 37.42
C VAL A 194 -15.97 -19.40 37.18
N ASP A 195 -14.77 -18.81 37.15
CA ASP A 195 -13.62 -19.34 37.88
C ASP A 195 -12.46 -18.33 37.95
N SER A 196 -12.33 -17.66 39.11
CA SER A 196 -11.05 -17.42 39.80
C SER A 196 -11.25 -16.50 41.03
N ALA A 197 -11.55 -17.16 42.15
CA ALA A 197 -11.00 -16.99 43.50
C ALA A 197 -10.65 -15.58 44.10
N LYS A 198 -11.31 -15.36 45.26
CA LYS A 198 -10.86 -14.72 46.54
C LYS A 198 -10.85 -13.16 46.57
N THR A 199 -11.39 -12.47 47.58
CA THR A 199 -11.38 -12.70 49.05
C THR A 199 -12.41 -11.82 49.78
N GLU A 200 -13.05 -12.39 50.80
CA GLU A 200 -13.68 -11.86 52.04
C GLU A 200 -14.86 -10.84 52.08
N PRO A 201 -15.81 -11.00 53.04
CA PRO A 201 -17.03 -10.18 53.15
C PRO A 201 -17.04 -9.22 54.36
N SER A 202 -17.90 -8.20 54.29
CA SER A 202 -18.74 -7.61 55.36
C SER A 202 -18.73 -6.08 55.32
N GLU A 203 -19.90 -5.45 55.13
CA GLU A 203 -20.72 -4.89 56.22
C GLU A 203 -21.93 -4.12 55.66
N GLN A 204 -22.92 -3.96 56.53
CA GLN A 204 -24.30 -3.59 56.25
C GLN A 204 -24.52 -2.08 56.01
N ALA A 205 -25.71 -1.83 55.48
CA ALA A 205 -26.59 -0.69 55.73
C ALA A 205 -26.59 0.46 54.70
N GLN A 206 -27.68 0.45 53.93
CA GLN A 206 -28.57 1.58 53.69
C GLN A 206 -27.94 2.88 53.19
N ASN A 207 -28.11 3.15 51.89
CA ASN A 207 -28.47 4.51 51.50
C ASN A 207 -29.34 4.51 50.24
N THR A 208 -30.45 5.23 50.37
CA THR A 208 -31.44 5.56 49.37
C THR A 208 -30.83 5.96 48.03
N ALA A 209 -31.25 5.30 46.94
CA ALA A 209 -30.95 5.73 45.59
C ALA A 209 -31.50 7.15 45.35
N PRO A 210 -30.67 8.16 44.99
CA PRO A 210 -31.20 9.39 44.45
C PRO A 210 -31.62 9.13 43.00
N ALA A 211 -32.85 9.53 42.68
CA ALA A 211 -33.39 9.56 41.34
C ALA A 211 -32.37 10.13 40.33
N VAL A 212 -32.19 9.42 39.22
CA VAL A 212 -31.38 9.85 38.08
C VAL A 212 -31.94 11.18 37.56
N ARG A 213 -31.33 12.29 37.98
CA ARG A 213 -31.54 13.59 37.34
C ARG A 213 -30.99 13.49 35.92
N LYS A 214 -31.84 13.70 34.90
CA LYS A 214 -31.42 14.03 33.54
C LYS A 214 -30.32 15.12 33.63
N ARG A 215 -29.07 14.77 33.32
CA ARG A 215 -28.01 15.77 33.20
C ARG A 215 -28.32 16.61 31.96
N SER A 216 -28.71 17.87 32.18
CA SER A 216 -28.84 18.87 31.12
C SER A 216 -27.51 19.02 30.39
N THR A 217 -27.46 18.64 29.11
CA THR A 217 -26.38 19.07 28.21
C THR A 217 -26.52 20.57 27.98
N PHE A 218 -25.40 21.29 28.03
CA PHE A 218 -25.35 22.71 27.77
C PHE A 218 -25.14 22.95 26.28
N LYS A 219 -25.90 23.89 25.72
CA LYS A 219 -25.67 24.42 24.37
C LYS A 219 -24.80 25.66 24.44
N LEU A 220 -23.69 25.64 23.72
CA LEU A 220 -22.72 26.72 23.64
C LEU A 220 -22.59 27.18 22.19
N ARG A 221 -22.96 28.43 21.91
CA ARG A 221 -22.65 29.06 20.61
C ARG A 221 -21.34 29.83 20.72
N ALA A 222 -20.37 29.44 19.91
CA ALA A 222 -18.98 29.82 20.06
C ALA A 222 -18.36 30.23 18.72
N VAL A 223 -17.59 31.32 18.69
CA VAL A 223 -16.75 31.69 17.54
C VAL A 223 -15.32 31.29 17.82
N VAL A 224 -14.70 30.53 16.93
CA VAL A 224 -13.35 29.99 17.15
C VAL A 224 -12.33 31.09 16.93
N GLU A 225 -11.59 31.47 17.97
CA GLU A 225 -10.56 32.50 17.87
C GLU A 225 -9.18 31.92 17.59
N ARG A 226 -8.85 30.79 18.21
CA ARG A 226 -7.59 30.09 17.96
C ARG A 226 -7.68 28.61 18.28
N ILE A 227 -6.91 27.82 17.55
CA ILE A 227 -6.71 26.39 17.80
C ILE A 227 -5.41 26.27 18.60
N THR A 228 -5.50 25.72 19.81
CA THR A 228 -4.36 25.58 20.72
C THR A 228 -3.60 24.27 20.46
N TYR A 229 -4.32 23.20 20.10
CA TYR A 229 -3.76 21.89 19.82
C TYR A 229 -4.75 21.07 18.98
N GLN A 230 -4.26 20.24 18.07
CA GLN A 230 -5.07 19.31 17.29
C GLN A 230 -4.27 18.04 16.99
N ASN A 231 -4.87 16.88 17.27
CA ASN A 231 -4.34 15.58 16.91
C ASN A 231 -5.05 15.09 15.62
N PRO A 232 -4.32 14.92 14.50
CA PRO A 232 -4.90 14.52 13.22
C PRO A 232 -5.37 13.06 13.16
N ASP A 233 -4.87 12.18 14.04
CA ASP A 233 -5.15 10.73 13.98
C ASP A 233 -6.44 10.34 14.71
N ASN A 234 -6.80 11.06 15.78
CA ASN A 234 -7.98 10.77 16.60
C ASN A 234 -8.96 11.95 16.75
N GLY A 235 -8.64 13.09 16.13
CA GLY A 235 -9.47 14.28 16.10
C GLY A 235 -9.53 15.13 17.35
N TYR A 236 -8.79 14.76 18.39
CA TYR A 236 -8.78 15.52 19.64
C TYR A 236 -8.25 16.94 19.42
N THR A 237 -9.09 17.93 19.71
CA THR A 237 -8.83 19.34 19.43
C THR A 237 -9.10 20.19 20.66
N VAL A 238 -8.21 21.16 20.91
CA VAL A 238 -8.32 22.16 21.97
C VAL A 238 -8.49 23.53 21.33
N LEU A 239 -9.68 24.11 21.43
CA LEU A 239 -10.05 25.40 20.86
C LEU A 239 -10.13 26.46 21.95
N LYS A 240 -9.88 27.71 21.57
CA LYS A 240 -10.24 28.89 22.36
C LYS A 240 -11.28 29.66 21.58
N CYS A 241 -12.44 29.82 22.19
CA CYS A 241 -13.62 30.35 21.55
C CYS A 241 -14.16 31.58 22.27
N ALA A 242 -14.58 32.58 21.51
CA ALA A 242 -15.40 33.68 22.00
C ALA A 242 -16.85 33.21 22.13
N VAL A 243 -17.46 33.40 23.30
CA VAL A 243 -18.83 32.98 23.59
C VAL A 243 -19.65 34.17 24.05
N LYS A 244 -20.87 34.31 23.52
CA LYS A 244 -21.79 35.36 23.95
C LYS A 244 -22.06 35.23 25.46
N ASN A 245 -21.80 36.32 26.21
CA ASN A 245 -21.91 36.42 27.68
C ASN A 245 -20.69 35.94 28.50
N TYR A 246 -19.54 35.65 27.86
CA TYR A 246 -18.26 35.45 28.55
C TYR A 246 -17.29 36.56 28.17
N GLN A 247 -16.61 37.17 29.16
CA GLN A 247 -15.59 38.19 28.91
C GLN A 247 -14.26 37.60 28.43
N ASP A 248 -13.93 36.39 28.89
CA ASP A 248 -12.72 35.65 28.49
C ASP A 248 -13.00 34.53 27.49
N LEU A 249 -11.97 34.13 26.74
CA LEU A 249 -12.04 33.01 25.80
C LEU A 249 -12.27 31.67 26.52
N VAL A 250 -13.33 30.99 26.11
CA VAL A 250 -13.70 29.67 26.61
C VAL A 250 -12.84 28.60 25.94
N THR A 251 -12.19 27.75 26.74
CA THR A 251 -11.50 26.56 26.24
C THR A 251 -12.52 25.48 25.92
N VAL A 252 -12.57 25.02 24.66
CA VAL A 252 -13.40 23.89 24.24
C VAL A 252 -12.49 22.71 23.89
N VAL A 253 -12.83 21.52 24.37
CA VAL A 253 -12.07 20.28 24.13
C VAL A 253 -12.98 19.16 23.64
N GLY A 254 -12.54 18.38 22.66
CA GLY A 254 -13.32 17.27 22.09
C GLY A 254 -12.80 16.83 20.73
N SER A 255 -13.53 15.95 20.05
CA SER A 255 -13.22 15.59 18.66
C SER A 255 -13.82 16.65 17.72
N LEU A 256 -13.04 17.69 17.42
CA LEU A 256 -13.45 18.85 16.60
C LEU A 256 -12.51 19.02 15.40
N LEU A 257 -12.42 17.99 14.56
CA LEU A 257 -11.64 18.00 13.33
C LEU A 257 -12.13 19.08 12.36
N ASP A 258 -11.20 19.65 11.58
CA ASP A 258 -11.45 20.62 10.51
C ASP A 258 -12.13 21.95 10.89
N VAL A 259 -12.30 22.21 12.19
CA VAL A 259 -12.74 23.51 12.69
C VAL A 259 -11.69 24.59 12.36
N ASN A 260 -12.09 25.63 11.64
CA ASN A 260 -11.22 26.73 11.28
C ASN A 260 -11.33 27.92 12.24
N VAL A 261 -10.28 28.72 12.32
CA VAL A 261 -10.34 30.01 13.01
C VAL A 261 -11.34 30.91 12.29
N GLY A 262 -12.34 31.42 13.03
CA GLY A 262 -13.46 32.20 12.50
C GLY A 262 -14.76 31.42 12.32
N SER A 263 -14.75 30.08 12.42
CA SER A 263 -15.95 29.25 12.36
C SER A 263 -16.91 29.52 13.52
N VAL A 264 -18.22 29.47 13.25
CA VAL A 264 -19.26 29.61 14.27
C VAL A 264 -19.82 28.24 14.61
N LEU A 265 -19.52 27.76 15.81
CA LEU A 265 -19.91 26.44 16.28
C LEU A 265 -21.13 26.53 17.20
N LEU A 266 -22.08 25.61 17.02
CA LEU A 266 -23.06 25.24 18.02
C LEU A 266 -22.59 23.93 18.65
N ILE A 267 -22.29 23.96 19.95
CA ILE A 267 -21.61 22.88 20.65
C ILE A 267 -22.52 22.41 21.79
N ASP A 268 -22.87 21.13 21.76
CA ASP A 268 -23.57 20.44 22.83
C ASP A 268 -22.54 19.72 23.70
N GLY A 269 -22.51 20.04 24.98
CA GLY A 269 -21.45 19.57 25.85
C GLY A 269 -21.68 19.84 27.31
N ASN A 270 -20.65 19.55 28.10
CA ASN A 270 -20.68 19.76 29.55
C ASN A 270 -19.41 20.51 29.99
N TRP A 271 -19.56 21.36 31.00
CA TRP A 271 -18.41 21.95 31.67
C TRP A 271 -17.68 20.89 32.49
N LYS A 272 -16.36 20.84 32.36
CA LYS A 272 -15.46 19.97 33.13
C LYS A 272 -14.34 20.82 33.72
N MET A 273 -13.92 20.48 34.94
CA MET A 273 -12.75 21.08 35.58
C MET A 273 -11.57 20.14 35.37
N ASP A 274 -10.54 20.61 34.67
CA ASP A 274 -9.26 19.91 34.52
C ASP A 274 -8.30 20.32 35.64
N SER A 275 -7.60 19.35 36.23
CA SER A 275 -6.72 19.55 37.40
C SER A 275 -5.48 20.40 37.09
N ARG A 276 -5.08 20.52 35.81
CA ARG A 276 -3.89 21.27 35.38
C ARG A 276 -4.23 22.52 34.56
N TYR A 277 -5.34 22.50 33.83
CA TYR A 277 -5.70 23.55 32.87
C TYR A 277 -6.99 24.32 33.19
N GLY A 278 -7.61 24.03 34.33
CA GLY A 278 -8.78 24.75 34.83
C GLY A 278 -10.07 24.42 34.08
N ARG A 279 -11.01 25.36 34.02
CA ARG A 279 -12.36 25.15 33.48
C ARG A 279 -12.35 25.02 31.96
N GLN A 280 -12.88 23.91 31.45
CA GLN A 280 -13.00 23.61 30.02
C GLN A 280 -14.41 23.15 29.67
N PHE A 281 -14.83 23.41 28.43
CA PHE A 281 -16.09 22.92 27.89
C PHE A 281 -15.83 21.68 27.04
N GLN A 282 -16.30 20.52 27.50
CA GLN A 282 -16.13 19.26 26.79
C GLN A 282 -17.26 19.09 25.78
N ALA A 283 -16.92 19.18 24.48
CA ALA A 283 -17.84 18.98 23.38
C ALA A 283 -18.20 17.49 23.26
N LYS A 284 -19.50 17.19 23.21
CA LYS A 284 -20.03 15.85 22.89
C LYS A 284 -20.45 15.76 21.43
N THR A 285 -21.19 16.76 20.97
CA THR A 285 -21.58 16.94 19.58
C THR A 285 -21.42 18.41 19.22
N TRP A 286 -21.19 18.70 17.95
CA TRP A 286 -21.08 20.07 17.47
C TRP A 286 -21.51 20.15 16.00
N GLU A 287 -21.96 21.32 15.60
CA GLU A 287 -22.24 21.66 14.22
C GLU A 287 -21.63 23.04 13.89
N GLU A 288 -21.06 23.17 12.70
CA GLU A 288 -20.67 24.47 12.18
C GLU A 288 -21.86 25.12 11.49
N THR A 289 -22.22 26.31 11.97
CA THR A 289 -23.28 27.11 11.37
C THR A 289 -22.71 28.22 10.53
N MET A 290 -23.43 28.60 9.49
CA MET A 290 -23.12 29.85 8.80
C MET A 290 -23.19 31.00 9.81
N PRO A 291 -22.22 31.92 9.78
CA PRO A 291 -22.25 33.05 10.68
C PRO A 291 -23.47 33.92 10.37
N ALA A 292 -24.43 33.95 11.30
CA ALA A 292 -25.62 34.79 11.21
C ALA A 292 -25.37 36.23 11.74
N THR A 293 -24.11 36.57 12.01
CA THR A 293 -23.73 37.86 12.59
C THR A 293 -22.67 38.52 11.72
N VAL A 294 -22.75 39.84 11.59
CA VAL A 294 -21.81 40.67 10.82
C VAL A 294 -20.35 40.33 11.19
N PHE A 295 -20.04 40.22 12.48
CA PHE A 295 -18.71 39.85 12.96
C PHE A 295 -18.26 38.45 12.49
N GLY A 296 -19.15 37.45 12.56
CA GLY A 296 -18.84 36.09 12.12
C GLY A 296 -18.63 36.00 10.60
N ILE A 297 -19.42 36.74 9.81
CA ILE A 297 -19.30 36.75 8.35
C ILE A 297 -17.97 37.39 7.93
N GLU A 298 -17.57 38.48 8.58
CA GLU A 298 -16.29 39.15 8.32
C GLU A 298 -15.10 38.21 8.59
N LYS A 299 -15.14 37.48 9.71
CA LYS A 299 -14.09 36.52 10.07
C LYS A 299 -14.06 35.31 9.14
N TYR A 300 -15.23 34.77 8.78
CA TYR A 300 -15.35 33.65 7.86
C TYR A 300 -14.78 33.98 6.48
N LEU A 301 -15.16 35.11 5.89
CA LEU A 301 -14.63 35.57 4.61
C LEU A 301 -13.14 35.95 4.68
N GLY A 302 -12.66 36.45 5.82
CA GLY A 302 -11.29 36.87 6.04
C GLY A 302 -10.32 35.76 6.47
N SER A 303 -10.81 34.54 6.69
CA SER A 303 -10.06 33.37 7.21
C SER A 303 -9.03 32.81 6.23
N GLY A 304 -9.07 33.23 4.95
CA GLY A 304 -8.26 32.69 3.87
C GLY A 304 -8.86 31.44 3.19
N LEU A 305 -10.04 30.98 3.64
CA LEU A 305 -10.78 29.87 3.00
C LEU A 305 -11.31 30.23 1.60
N ILE A 306 -11.57 31.51 1.35
CA ILE A 306 -12.08 32.02 0.07
C ILE A 306 -10.99 32.83 -0.61
N LYS A 307 -10.43 32.25 -1.67
CA LYS A 307 -9.34 32.88 -2.42
C LYS A 307 -9.84 34.17 -3.07
N GLY A 308 -9.15 35.27 -2.78
CA GLY A 308 -9.51 36.60 -3.30
C GLY A 308 -10.14 37.53 -2.26
N VAL A 309 -10.52 37.03 -1.06
CA VAL A 309 -10.99 37.86 0.05
C VAL A 309 -9.99 37.81 1.21
N GLY A 310 -9.24 38.89 1.40
CA GLY A 310 -8.42 39.08 2.61
C GLY A 310 -9.19 39.83 3.71
N PRO A 311 -8.68 39.91 4.96
CA PRO A 311 -9.37 40.54 6.09
C PRO A 311 -9.88 41.96 5.80
N LYS A 312 -9.12 42.76 5.05
CA LYS A 312 -9.52 44.11 4.63
C LYS A 312 -10.73 44.11 3.68
N TYR A 313 -10.78 43.17 2.74
CA TYR A 313 -11.90 43.05 1.80
C TYR A 313 -13.11 42.39 2.44
N ALA A 314 -12.91 41.40 3.32
CA ALA A 314 -13.99 40.80 4.11
C ALA A 314 -14.74 41.89 4.90
N LYS A 315 -13.99 42.78 5.57
CA LYS A 315 -14.56 43.92 6.29
C LYS A 315 -15.38 44.84 5.37
N ARG A 316 -14.86 45.17 4.19
CA ARG A 316 -15.54 46.03 3.21
C ARG A 316 -16.82 45.41 2.64
N ILE A 317 -16.77 44.12 2.28
CA ILE A 317 -17.90 43.37 1.75
C ILE A 317 -19.02 43.32 2.81
N VAL A 318 -18.67 42.99 4.04
CA VAL A 318 -19.62 42.88 5.14
C VAL A 318 -20.14 44.24 5.60
N GLN A 319 -19.35 45.31 5.50
CA GLN A 319 -19.85 46.68 5.72
C GLN A 319 -20.91 47.08 4.71
N LYS A 320 -20.83 46.58 3.47
CA LYS A 320 -21.76 46.91 2.38
C LYS A 320 -23.04 46.06 2.43
N PHE A 321 -22.91 44.75 2.65
CA PHE A 321 -24.02 43.79 2.55
C PHE A 321 -24.49 43.23 3.89
N GLY A 322 -23.82 43.56 5.01
CA GLY A 322 -24.24 43.16 6.36
C GLY A 322 -24.41 41.64 6.50
N THR A 323 -25.52 41.22 7.10
CA THR A 323 -25.88 39.80 7.27
C THR A 323 -26.29 39.11 5.96
N GLU A 324 -26.59 39.87 4.91
CA GLU A 324 -26.98 39.32 3.59
C GLU A 324 -25.79 38.95 2.73
N THR A 325 -24.57 39.26 3.15
CA THR A 325 -23.33 39.03 2.40
C THR A 325 -23.23 37.60 1.83
N ILE A 326 -23.58 36.59 2.61
CA ILE A 326 -23.52 35.18 2.19
C ILE A 326 -24.55 34.91 1.09
N ALA A 327 -25.79 35.37 1.28
CA ALA A 327 -26.86 35.22 0.30
C ALA A 327 -26.53 35.93 -1.01
N VAL A 328 -25.89 37.10 -0.94
CA VAL A 328 -25.40 37.83 -2.12
C VAL A 328 -24.35 37.02 -2.88
N ILE A 329 -23.37 36.41 -2.18
CA ILE A 329 -22.35 35.58 -2.83
C ILE A 329 -22.97 34.32 -3.45
N GLU A 330 -23.99 33.73 -2.82
CA GLU A 330 -24.68 32.53 -3.31
C GLU A 330 -25.62 32.79 -4.50
N THR A 331 -26.32 33.92 -4.51
CA THR A 331 -27.38 34.21 -5.50
C THR A 331 -26.90 35.10 -6.64
N ASP A 332 -26.04 36.09 -6.36
CA ASP A 332 -25.50 37.00 -7.36
C ASP A 332 -24.16 37.60 -6.92
N VAL A 333 -23.09 36.82 -7.12
CA VAL A 333 -21.71 37.20 -6.76
C VAL A 333 -21.21 38.45 -7.50
N PHE A 334 -21.82 38.84 -8.63
CA PHE A 334 -21.40 40.03 -9.38
C PHE A 334 -21.77 41.34 -8.68
N ARG A 335 -22.71 41.31 -7.73
CA ARG A 335 -22.99 42.45 -6.84
C ARG A 335 -21.80 42.86 -5.99
N LEU A 336 -20.80 42.00 -5.82
CA LEU A 336 -19.53 42.37 -5.18
C LEU A 336 -18.79 43.52 -5.90
N ARG A 337 -19.13 43.86 -7.16
CA ARG A 337 -18.65 45.09 -7.83
C ARG A 337 -19.06 46.37 -7.11
N GLU A 338 -20.15 46.35 -6.34
CA GLU A 338 -20.62 47.50 -5.55
C GLU A 338 -19.68 47.82 -4.37
N VAL A 339 -18.68 46.97 -4.10
CA VAL A 339 -17.68 47.15 -3.03
C VAL A 339 -16.40 47.73 -3.62
N GLU A 340 -16.00 48.88 -3.08
CA GLU A 340 -14.83 49.62 -3.55
C GLU A 340 -13.53 48.77 -3.50
N GLY A 341 -12.86 48.65 -4.65
CA GLY A 341 -11.60 47.91 -4.81
C GLY A 341 -11.74 46.42 -5.17
N ILE A 342 -12.95 45.92 -5.44
CA ILE A 342 -13.19 44.57 -5.94
C ILE A 342 -13.49 44.61 -7.44
N GLY A 343 -12.47 44.33 -8.26
CA GLY A 343 -12.60 44.25 -9.72
C GLY A 343 -13.00 42.86 -10.24
N GLU A 344 -13.36 42.80 -11.52
CA GLU A 344 -13.82 41.61 -12.27
C GLU A 344 -13.03 40.33 -11.99
N LYS A 345 -11.70 40.42 -12.07
CA LYS A 345 -10.77 39.28 -11.84
C LYS A 345 -10.89 38.70 -10.43
N ARG A 346 -11.18 39.54 -9.44
CA ARG A 346 -11.31 39.11 -8.05
C ARG A 346 -12.68 38.49 -7.80
N ILE A 347 -13.74 39.03 -8.41
CA ILE A 347 -15.10 38.45 -8.34
C ILE A 347 -15.12 37.03 -8.89
N ARG A 348 -14.50 36.79 -10.06
CA ARG A 348 -14.38 35.43 -10.61
C ARG A 348 -13.66 34.48 -9.67
N LYS A 349 -12.54 34.91 -9.06
CA LYS A 349 -11.82 34.09 -8.06
C LYS A 349 -12.67 33.80 -6.82
N ILE A 350 -13.45 34.77 -6.35
CA ILE A 350 -14.34 34.60 -5.20
C ILE A 350 -15.46 33.61 -5.55
N ALA A 351 -16.09 33.74 -6.72
CA ALA A 351 -17.14 32.87 -7.22
C ALA A 351 -16.65 31.42 -7.36
N GLU A 352 -15.53 31.21 -8.05
CA GLU A 352 -14.90 29.89 -8.19
C GLU A 352 -14.52 29.29 -6.84
N SER A 353 -13.96 30.09 -5.94
CA SER A 353 -13.58 29.63 -4.61
C SER A 353 -14.80 29.34 -3.72
N TRP A 354 -15.92 30.04 -3.91
CA TRP A 354 -17.15 29.85 -3.15
C TRP A 354 -17.88 28.57 -3.59
N GLU A 355 -18.05 28.39 -4.90
CA GLU A 355 -18.68 27.19 -5.46
C GLU A 355 -17.90 25.93 -5.07
N LYS A 356 -16.57 26.00 -5.14
CA LYS A 356 -15.68 24.92 -4.68
C LYS A 356 -15.88 24.59 -3.19
N GLN A 357 -16.07 25.58 -2.32
CA GLN A 357 -16.29 25.34 -0.89
C GLN A 357 -17.67 24.73 -0.61
N LYS A 358 -18.70 25.16 -1.35
CA LYS A 358 -20.05 24.61 -1.26
C LYS A 358 -20.09 23.13 -1.63
N GLU A 359 -19.42 22.74 -2.71
CA GLU A 359 -19.38 21.34 -3.13
C GLU A 359 -18.51 20.46 -2.22
N ILE A 360 -17.38 20.97 -1.71
CA ILE A 360 -16.61 20.28 -0.67
C ILE A 360 -17.50 20.02 0.56
N LYS A 361 -18.35 20.98 0.94
CA LYS A 361 -19.30 20.82 2.04
C LYS A 361 -20.34 19.73 1.76
N ASN A 362 -20.85 19.60 0.53
CA ASN A 362 -21.76 18.50 0.16
C ASN A 362 -21.09 17.13 0.31
N VAL A 363 -19.82 17.01 -0.11
CA VAL A 363 -19.04 15.78 0.09
C VAL A 363 -18.83 15.51 1.58
N MET A 364 -18.52 16.53 2.38
CA MET A 364 -18.38 16.39 3.83
C MET A 364 -19.67 15.92 4.50
N LEU A 365 -20.81 16.53 4.17
CA LEU A 365 -22.12 16.15 4.71
C LEU A 365 -22.44 14.70 4.35
N PHE A 366 -22.24 14.31 3.10
CA PHE A 366 -22.42 12.93 2.67
C PHE A 366 -21.55 11.94 3.49
N LEU A 367 -20.27 12.24 3.68
CA LEU A 367 -19.39 11.37 4.49
C LEU A 367 -19.84 11.32 5.95
N GLN A 368 -20.21 12.47 6.53
CA GLN A 368 -20.67 12.58 7.91
C GLN A 368 -21.98 11.83 8.15
N ASP A 369 -22.93 11.90 7.22
CA ASP A 369 -24.22 11.19 7.28
C ASP A 369 -24.02 9.67 7.34
N HIS A 370 -22.91 9.16 6.78
CA HIS A 370 -22.53 7.75 6.84
C HIS A 370 -21.47 7.48 7.91
N GLY A 371 -21.21 8.41 8.83
CA GLY A 371 -20.26 8.22 9.94
C GLY A 371 -18.78 8.15 9.52
N VAL A 372 -18.45 8.64 8.33
CA VAL A 372 -17.09 8.67 7.77
C VAL A 372 -16.39 9.99 8.10
N SER A 373 -15.06 9.97 8.29
CA SER A 373 -14.27 11.17 8.56
C SER A 373 -14.32 12.17 7.40
N THR A 374 -14.61 13.44 7.70
CA THR A 374 -14.63 14.55 6.73
C THR A 374 -13.25 14.96 6.25
N SER A 375 -12.17 14.50 6.91
CA SER A 375 -10.78 14.81 6.59
C SER A 375 -10.37 14.48 5.15
N PHE A 376 -11.11 13.57 4.49
CA PHE A 376 -10.87 13.17 3.11
C PHE A 376 -11.68 13.97 2.09
N ALA A 377 -12.72 14.70 2.49
CA ALA A 377 -13.67 15.34 1.58
C ALA A 377 -13.00 16.30 0.59
N ALA A 378 -12.04 17.11 1.07
CA ALA A 378 -11.30 18.04 0.21
C ALA A 378 -10.44 17.31 -0.82
N LYS A 379 -9.88 16.14 -0.48
CA LYS A 379 -9.09 15.32 -1.41
C LYS A 379 -10.00 14.63 -2.44
N ILE A 380 -11.13 14.09 -2.00
CA ILE A 380 -12.14 13.45 -2.85
C ILE A 380 -12.69 14.45 -3.87
N TYR A 381 -13.09 15.64 -3.41
CA TYR A 381 -13.55 16.69 -4.29
C TYR A 381 -12.47 17.17 -5.26
N LYS A 382 -11.20 17.26 -4.83
CA LYS A 382 -10.11 17.64 -5.72
C LYS A 382 -9.95 16.64 -6.88
N GLN A 383 -10.22 15.36 -6.65
CA GLN A 383 -10.06 14.31 -7.65
C GLN A 383 -11.28 14.15 -8.56
N TYR A 384 -12.49 14.09 -7.99
CA TYR A 384 -13.71 13.78 -8.75
C TYR A 384 -14.65 14.96 -8.95
N GLY A 385 -14.35 16.12 -8.37
CA GLY A 385 -15.21 17.30 -8.44
C GLY A 385 -16.63 16.98 -7.98
N ASN A 386 -17.61 17.39 -8.80
CA ASN A 386 -19.03 17.26 -8.48
C ASN A 386 -19.54 15.79 -8.52
N GLU A 387 -18.78 14.86 -9.11
CA GLU A 387 -19.13 13.43 -9.13
C GLU A 387 -18.73 12.69 -7.85
N SER A 388 -18.06 13.35 -6.92
CA SER A 388 -17.47 12.76 -5.71
C SER A 388 -18.43 11.84 -4.94
N VAL A 389 -19.66 12.31 -4.66
CA VAL A 389 -20.64 11.52 -3.89
C VAL A 389 -21.09 10.28 -4.67
N ASN A 390 -21.35 10.43 -5.96
CA ASN A 390 -21.83 9.34 -6.80
C ASN A 390 -20.77 8.24 -6.96
N LYS A 391 -19.52 8.63 -7.25
CA LYS A 391 -18.40 7.69 -7.38
C LYS A 391 -18.15 6.90 -6.10
N VAL A 392 -18.20 7.56 -4.94
CA VAL A 392 -18.02 6.90 -3.65
C VAL A 392 -19.17 5.96 -3.29
N ARG A 393 -20.41 6.31 -3.65
CA ARG A 393 -21.56 5.41 -3.47
C ARG A 393 -21.48 4.17 -4.35
N GLU A 394 -21.06 4.33 -5.61
CA GLU A 394 -20.98 3.23 -6.57
C GLU A 394 -19.84 2.26 -6.23
N ASN A 395 -18.64 2.79 -5.98
CA ASN A 395 -17.48 1.99 -5.60
C ASN A 395 -16.53 2.81 -4.71
N PRO A 396 -16.63 2.67 -3.38
CA PRO A 396 -15.76 3.39 -2.45
C PRO A 396 -14.29 2.95 -2.55
N PHE A 397 -13.99 1.79 -3.11
CA PHE A 397 -12.62 1.29 -3.26
C PHE A 397 -11.81 2.06 -4.31
N ARG A 398 -12.47 2.76 -5.26
CA ARG A 398 -11.78 3.67 -6.20
C ARG A 398 -11.01 4.77 -5.48
N LEU A 399 -11.43 5.12 -4.26
CA LEU A 399 -10.71 6.07 -3.43
C LEU A 399 -9.27 5.63 -3.15
N ALA A 400 -9.02 4.32 -3.05
CA ALA A 400 -7.69 3.79 -2.80
C ALA A 400 -6.77 3.94 -4.01
N ASP A 401 -7.32 3.84 -5.22
CA ASP A 401 -6.55 3.94 -6.47
C ASP A 401 -6.33 5.39 -6.89
N ASP A 402 -7.37 6.22 -6.80
CA ASP A 402 -7.38 7.55 -7.39
C ASP A 402 -6.88 8.65 -6.44
N ILE A 403 -6.83 8.40 -5.11
CA ILE A 403 -6.56 9.43 -4.11
C ILE A 403 -5.40 9.07 -3.19
N TRP A 404 -4.30 9.78 -3.38
CA TRP A 404 -3.12 9.63 -2.54
C TRP A 404 -3.38 9.90 -1.05
N GLY A 405 -2.99 8.92 -0.22
CA GLY A 405 -3.18 8.92 1.22
C GLY A 405 -4.51 8.31 1.69
N ILE A 406 -5.35 7.81 0.79
CA ILE A 406 -6.41 6.87 1.11
C ILE A 406 -5.93 5.50 0.63
N GLY A 407 -5.70 4.56 1.56
CA GLY A 407 -5.34 3.18 1.21
C GLY A 407 -6.56 2.28 1.18
N PHE A 408 -6.42 1.06 0.67
CA PHE A 408 -7.49 0.06 0.64
C PHE A 408 -8.16 -0.12 2.01
N LYS A 409 -7.39 -0.23 3.10
CA LYS A 409 -7.97 -0.36 4.46
C LYS A 409 -8.84 0.82 4.87
N THR A 410 -8.47 2.03 4.47
CA THR A 410 -9.28 3.23 4.72
C THR A 410 -10.53 3.22 3.86
N ALA A 411 -10.42 2.86 2.59
CA ALA A 411 -11.56 2.70 1.69
C ALA A 411 -12.51 1.58 2.15
N ASP A 412 -12.00 0.46 2.67
CA ASP A 412 -12.79 -0.63 3.24
C ASP A 412 -13.57 -0.18 4.49
N GLY A 413 -12.92 0.58 5.38
CA GLY A 413 -13.61 1.20 6.52
C GLY A 413 -14.69 2.20 6.12
N ILE A 414 -14.54 2.88 4.97
CA ILE A 414 -15.58 3.73 4.38
C ILE A 414 -16.70 2.86 3.80
N ALA A 415 -16.37 1.81 3.06
CA ALA A 415 -17.33 0.89 2.44
C ALA A 415 -18.24 0.21 3.47
N GLN A 416 -17.67 -0.28 4.57
CA GLN A 416 -18.42 -0.87 5.68
C GLN A 416 -19.45 0.10 6.26
N LYS A 417 -19.04 1.36 6.46
CA LYS A 417 -19.91 2.44 6.94
C LYS A 417 -21.00 2.85 5.95
N LEU A 418 -20.74 2.70 4.65
CA LEU A 418 -21.72 2.87 3.58
C LEU A 418 -22.67 1.66 3.43
N GLY A 419 -22.50 0.59 4.20
CA GLY A 419 -23.39 -0.57 4.23
C GLY A 419 -23.02 -1.72 3.28
N PHE A 420 -21.82 -1.69 2.69
CA PHE A 420 -21.30 -2.81 1.90
C PHE A 420 -21.05 -4.03 2.80
N GLY A 421 -21.56 -5.19 2.39
CA GLY A 421 -21.34 -6.46 3.11
C GLY A 421 -19.89 -6.95 2.98
N LYS A 422 -19.46 -7.81 3.91
CA LYS A 422 -18.10 -8.39 3.87
C LYS A 422 -17.84 -9.18 2.58
N GLU A 423 -18.86 -9.84 2.04
CA GLU A 423 -18.77 -10.68 0.84
C GLU A 423 -19.28 -9.98 -0.42
N ALA A 424 -19.50 -8.66 -0.38
CA ALA A 424 -19.88 -7.93 -1.57
C ALA A 424 -18.80 -8.09 -2.66
N PHE A 425 -19.19 -8.50 -3.86
CA PHE A 425 -18.27 -8.74 -4.99
C PHE A 425 -17.30 -7.56 -5.22
N VAL A 426 -17.80 -6.31 -5.16
CA VAL A 426 -16.98 -5.09 -5.33
C VAL A 426 -15.86 -5.00 -4.28
N ARG A 427 -16.14 -5.42 -3.04
CA ARG A 427 -15.17 -5.48 -1.94
C ARG A 427 -14.17 -6.61 -2.15
N LEU A 428 -14.64 -7.82 -2.44
CA LEU A 428 -13.78 -8.99 -2.64
C LEU A 428 -12.84 -8.78 -3.83
N ARG A 429 -13.36 -8.31 -4.96
CA ARG A 429 -12.59 -7.97 -6.17
C ARG A 429 -11.48 -6.95 -5.87
N SER A 430 -11.84 -5.85 -5.21
CA SER A 430 -10.86 -4.81 -4.84
C SER A 430 -9.84 -5.33 -3.83
N GLY A 431 -10.27 -6.21 -2.91
CA GLY A 431 -9.42 -6.88 -1.94
C GLY A 431 -8.40 -7.84 -2.55
N ILE A 432 -8.81 -8.62 -3.54
CA ILE A 432 -7.92 -9.52 -4.31
C ILE A 432 -6.88 -8.71 -5.09
N MET A 433 -7.31 -7.65 -5.79
CA MET A 433 -6.39 -6.74 -6.51
C MET A 433 -5.38 -6.10 -5.55
N TYR A 434 -5.84 -5.59 -4.40
CA TYR A 434 -4.97 -5.02 -3.39
C TYR A 434 -4.00 -6.06 -2.80
N THR A 435 -4.47 -7.29 -2.58
CA THR A 435 -3.62 -8.40 -2.09
C THR A 435 -2.51 -8.71 -3.08
N LEU A 436 -2.83 -8.83 -4.38
CA LEU A 436 -1.84 -9.01 -5.44
C LEU A 436 -0.85 -7.83 -5.50
N SER A 437 -1.33 -6.59 -5.41
CA SER A 437 -0.45 -5.42 -5.38
C SER A 437 0.49 -5.44 -4.17
N ASN A 438 -0.01 -5.82 -3.00
CA ASN A 438 0.81 -5.91 -1.78
C ASN A 438 1.83 -7.06 -1.85
N LEU A 439 1.49 -8.17 -2.51
CA LEU A 439 2.47 -9.23 -2.82
C LEU A 439 3.51 -8.73 -3.84
N ALA A 440 3.11 -7.91 -4.81
CA ALA A 440 4.04 -7.27 -5.74
C ALA A 440 4.99 -6.27 -5.05
N ASP A 441 4.51 -5.52 -4.06
CA ASP A 441 5.31 -4.65 -3.21
C ASP A 441 6.32 -5.43 -2.33
N GLN A 442 6.05 -6.72 -2.07
CA GLN A 442 7.00 -7.64 -1.43
C GLN A 442 8.00 -8.26 -2.43
N GLY A 443 7.84 -7.95 -3.72
CA GLY A 443 8.74 -8.37 -4.79
C GLY A 443 8.21 -9.51 -5.67
N HIS A 444 7.01 -10.04 -5.42
CA HIS A 444 6.44 -11.13 -6.23
C HIS A 444 5.93 -10.60 -7.58
N VAL A 445 6.26 -11.27 -8.70
CA VAL A 445 5.69 -10.96 -10.03
C VAL A 445 4.29 -11.57 -10.17
N TYR A 446 4.07 -12.74 -9.54
CA TYR A 446 2.80 -13.44 -9.47
C TYR A 446 2.54 -13.99 -8.07
N ALA A 447 1.29 -14.31 -7.76
CA ALA A 447 0.93 -15.10 -6.58
C ALA A 447 0.52 -16.51 -7.02
N THR A 448 0.85 -17.53 -6.24
CA THR A 448 0.18 -18.83 -6.44
C THR A 448 -1.29 -18.68 -6.05
N LYS A 449 -2.19 -19.43 -6.69
CA LYS A 449 -3.62 -19.38 -6.38
C LYS A 449 -3.89 -19.58 -4.88
N GLU A 450 -3.22 -20.54 -4.25
CA GLU A 450 -3.33 -20.80 -2.81
C GLU A 450 -2.81 -19.64 -1.95
N GLN A 451 -1.63 -19.08 -2.27
CA GLN A 451 -1.08 -17.91 -1.58
C GLN A 451 -2.04 -16.72 -1.65
N LEU A 452 -2.63 -16.49 -2.82
CA LEU A 452 -3.57 -15.40 -3.03
C LEU A 452 -4.86 -15.59 -2.24
N ILE A 453 -5.49 -16.77 -2.34
CA ILE A 453 -6.75 -17.06 -1.63
C ILE A 453 -6.56 -16.88 -0.13
N LYS A 454 -5.53 -17.50 0.45
CA LYS A 454 -5.27 -17.45 1.89
C LYS A 454 -5.03 -16.01 2.37
N THR A 455 -4.14 -15.29 1.68
CA THR A 455 -3.79 -13.91 2.07
C THR A 455 -4.99 -12.96 1.90
N ALA A 456 -5.79 -13.14 0.86
CA ALA A 456 -6.97 -12.33 0.61
C ALA A 456 -8.10 -12.64 1.60
N ALA A 457 -8.35 -13.91 1.92
CA ALA A 457 -9.34 -14.33 2.92
C ALA A 457 -9.01 -13.75 4.31
N GLU A 458 -7.74 -13.84 4.73
CA GLU A 458 -7.25 -13.26 5.98
C GLU A 458 -7.40 -11.72 5.99
N LEU A 459 -7.04 -11.05 4.89
CA LEU A 459 -7.15 -9.59 4.80
C LEU A 459 -8.61 -9.11 4.83
N LEU A 460 -9.49 -9.82 4.13
CA LEU A 460 -10.88 -9.43 3.92
C LEU A 460 -11.79 -9.91 5.04
N GLU A 461 -11.32 -10.82 5.91
CA GLU A 461 -12.17 -11.52 6.88
C GLU A 461 -13.39 -12.14 6.19
N ALA A 462 -13.16 -12.79 5.05
CA ALA A 462 -14.18 -13.40 4.19
C ALA A 462 -13.90 -14.90 4.03
N GLU A 463 -14.96 -15.67 3.75
CA GLU A 463 -14.82 -17.09 3.49
C GLU A 463 -14.01 -17.37 2.22
N GLU A 464 -13.13 -18.38 2.26
CA GLU A 464 -12.31 -18.74 1.11
C GLU A 464 -13.15 -19.09 -0.12
N GLY A 465 -14.31 -19.72 0.04
CA GLY A 465 -15.24 -20.03 -1.06
C GLY A 465 -15.67 -18.77 -1.84
N CYS A 466 -16.06 -17.71 -1.13
CA CYS A 466 -16.42 -16.43 -1.74
C CYS A 466 -15.24 -15.76 -2.48
N VAL A 467 -14.03 -15.87 -1.91
CA VAL A 467 -12.80 -15.37 -2.55
C VAL A 467 -12.49 -16.15 -3.83
N VAL A 468 -12.63 -17.48 -3.81
CA VAL A 468 -12.43 -18.35 -4.96
C VAL A 468 -13.42 -18.02 -6.08
N MET A 469 -14.71 -17.91 -5.77
CA MET A 469 -15.74 -17.56 -6.76
C MET A 469 -15.48 -16.18 -7.37
N THR A 470 -15.09 -15.20 -6.56
CA THR A 470 -14.72 -13.86 -7.04
C THR A 470 -13.48 -13.92 -7.94
N LEU A 471 -12.45 -14.69 -7.55
CA LEU A 471 -11.23 -14.87 -8.33
C LEU A 471 -11.52 -15.52 -9.69
N ASP A 472 -12.35 -16.56 -9.73
CA ASP A 472 -12.74 -17.23 -10.96
C ASP A 472 -13.51 -16.27 -11.89
N GLN A 473 -14.39 -15.42 -11.35
CA GLN A 473 -15.05 -14.37 -12.12
C GLN A 473 -14.06 -13.33 -12.65
N MET A 474 -13.11 -12.86 -11.84
CA MET A 474 -12.07 -11.92 -12.27
C MET A 474 -11.19 -12.49 -13.41
N LEU A 475 -10.94 -13.80 -13.39
CA LEU A 475 -10.22 -14.49 -14.47
C LEU A 475 -11.07 -14.57 -15.75
N ALA A 476 -12.38 -14.82 -15.61
CA ALA A 476 -13.32 -14.81 -16.73
C ALA A 476 -13.48 -13.41 -17.35
N ASP A 477 -13.48 -12.37 -16.51
CA ASP A 477 -13.56 -10.96 -16.92
C ASP A 477 -12.23 -10.42 -17.48
N HIS A 478 -11.17 -11.23 -17.48
CA HIS A 478 -9.80 -10.85 -17.88
C HIS A 478 -9.18 -9.70 -17.05
N ASP A 479 -9.67 -9.48 -15.83
CA ASP A 479 -9.04 -8.58 -14.86
C ASP A 479 -7.66 -9.13 -14.41
N LEU A 480 -7.52 -10.45 -14.41
CA LEU A 480 -6.32 -11.18 -13.98
C LEU A 480 -5.90 -12.20 -15.05
N ILE A 481 -4.62 -12.59 -15.00
CA ILE A 481 -4.06 -13.60 -15.92
C ILE A 481 -3.68 -14.84 -15.11
N LEU A 482 -4.26 -15.98 -15.49
CA LEU A 482 -3.88 -17.30 -14.98
C LEU A 482 -2.87 -17.96 -15.94
N GLN A 483 -1.77 -18.43 -15.39
CA GLN A 483 -0.83 -19.31 -16.09
C GLN A 483 -0.58 -20.58 -15.27
N LYS A 484 -0.71 -21.74 -15.92
CA LYS A 484 -0.28 -23.00 -15.34
C LYS A 484 1.23 -23.15 -15.49
N VAL A 485 1.90 -23.46 -14.38
CA VAL A 485 3.36 -23.54 -14.29
C VAL A 485 3.73 -24.91 -13.76
N GLU A 486 4.61 -25.61 -14.47
CA GLU A 486 5.21 -26.84 -13.95
C GLU A 486 6.34 -26.50 -12.98
N ILE A 487 6.26 -26.98 -11.74
CA ILE A 487 7.32 -26.75 -10.76
C ILE A 487 8.52 -27.67 -11.08
N PRO A 488 9.73 -27.12 -11.33
CA PRO A 488 10.92 -27.94 -11.54
C PRO A 488 11.25 -28.80 -10.33
N LYS A 489 11.75 -30.04 -10.57
CA LYS A 489 11.98 -31.04 -9.52
C LYS A 489 12.86 -30.57 -8.35
N GLU A 490 13.72 -29.58 -8.59
CA GLU A 490 14.71 -29.05 -7.64
C GLU A 490 14.10 -28.16 -6.55
N GLN A 491 12.96 -27.52 -6.82
CA GLN A 491 12.27 -26.69 -5.82
C GLN A 491 11.49 -27.53 -4.78
N ARG A 492 11.38 -28.86 -4.99
CA ARG A 492 10.62 -29.80 -4.14
C ARG A 492 11.31 -30.19 -2.83
N LYS A 493 12.57 -29.81 -2.60
CA LYS A 493 13.38 -30.27 -1.44
C LYS A 493 13.01 -29.65 -0.09
N HIS A 494 12.17 -28.61 -0.04
CA HIS A 494 11.90 -27.85 1.21
C HIS A 494 10.49 -28.01 1.79
N GLU A 495 9.62 -28.81 1.17
CA GLU A 495 8.23 -29.00 1.62
C GLU A 495 7.98 -30.36 2.29
N MET A 496 8.97 -31.24 2.36
CA MET A 496 8.84 -32.52 3.05
C MET A 496 9.17 -32.36 4.54
N PRO A 497 8.24 -32.69 5.46
CA PRO A 497 8.56 -32.84 6.88
C PRO A 497 9.71 -33.83 7.07
N ALA A 498 10.63 -33.54 7.99
CA ALA A 498 11.84 -34.32 8.24
C ALA A 498 11.56 -35.72 8.87
N ASP A 499 10.30 -36.03 9.11
CA ASP A 499 9.79 -37.10 9.98
C ASP A 499 9.15 -38.28 9.22
N LEU A 500 9.24 -38.31 7.89
CA LEU A 500 8.80 -39.47 7.10
C LEU A 500 10.00 -40.26 6.54
N GLU A 501 10.47 -41.23 7.32
CA GLU A 501 11.35 -42.30 6.85
C GLU A 501 10.56 -43.28 5.97
N GLN A 502 10.48 -43.00 4.66
CA GLN A 502 10.47 -43.98 3.56
C GLN A 502 10.34 -43.28 2.19
N PRO A 503 11.34 -43.37 1.30
CA PRO A 503 11.21 -42.87 -0.07
C PRO A 503 10.68 -43.98 -1.00
N GLU A 504 9.37 -44.08 -1.15
CA GLU A 504 8.81 -44.73 -2.35
C GLU A 504 8.96 -43.78 -3.54
N TRP A 505 9.87 -44.11 -4.44
CA TRP A 505 10.09 -43.46 -5.73
C TRP A 505 8.95 -43.79 -6.71
N LYS A 506 7.70 -43.46 -6.37
CA LYS A 506 6.69 -43.27 -7.42
C LYS A 506 7.10 -42.02 -8.20
N LEU A 507 7.15 -42.13 -9.52
CA LEU A 507 7.35 -41.00 -10.42
C LEU A 507 6.30 -39.93 -10.09
N ALA A 508 6.65 -38.98 -9.21
CA ALA A 508 5.77 -37.89 -8.83
C ALA A 508 5.48 -37.09 -10.10
N GLU A 509 4.23 -37.15 -10.55
CA GLU A 509 3.67 -36.37 -11.64
C GLU A 509 4.11 -34.89 -11.50
N PRO A 510 4.31 -34.17 -12.62
CA PRO A 510 4.66 -32.76 -12.56
C PRO A 510 3.57 -32.02 -11.76
N GLN A 511 3.96 -31.43 -10.63
CA GLN A 511 3.07 -30.63 -9.82
C GLN A 511 2.87 -29.30 -10.55
N ILE A 512 1.70 -29.14 -11.16
CA ILE A 512 1.29 -27.92 -11.83
C ILE A 512 0.77 -26.96 -10.76
N THR A 513 1.35 -25.77 -10.68
CA THR A 513 0.82 -24.67 -9.87
C THR A 513 0.15 -23.63 -10.75
N GLU A 514 -0.84 -22.94 -10.20
CA GLU A 514 -1.57 -21.88 -10.86
C GLU A 514 -1.01 -20.53 -10.42
N ALA A 515 -0.31 -19.87 -11.35
CA ALA A 515 0.25 -18.54 -11.16
C ALA A 515 -0.75 -17.48 -11.61
N ILE A 516 -1.14 -16.60 -10.70
CA ILE A 516 -2.07 -15.50 -10.93
C ILE A 516 -1.30 -14.19 -10.99
N TYR A 517 -1.48 -13.45 -12.08
CA TYR A 517 -0.81 -12.18 -12.34
C TYR A 517 -1.80 -11.02 -12.41
N LEU A 518 -1.34 -9.85 -11.97
CA LEU A 518 -1.86 -8.61 -12.52
C LEU A 518 -1.32 -8.42 -13.94
N PRO A 519 -2.14 -7.99 -14.91
CA PRO A 519 -1.73 -7.87 -16.31
C PRO A 519 -0.41 -7.10 -16.54
N PRO A 520 -0.14 -5.96 -15.88
CA PRO A 520 1.11 -5.23 -16.08
C PRO A 520 2.37 -6.05 -15.78
N PHE A 521 2.33 -6.93 -14.77
CA PHE A 521 3.48 -7.76 -14.39
C PHE A 521 3.67 -8.93 -15.33
N TYR A 522 2.59 -9.58 -15.78
CA TYR A 522 2.66 -10.64 -16.79
C TYR A 522 3.27 -10.14 -18.10
N TYR A 523 2.78 -9.02 -18.62
CA TYR A 523 3.29 -8.43 -19.87
C TYR A 523 4.70 -7.85 -19.71
N ALA A 524 5.07 -7.39 -18.51
CA ALA A 524 6.43 -7.00 -18.22
C ALA A 524 7.39 -8.19 -18.24
N GLU A 525 7.06 -9.27 -17.54
CA GLU A 525 7.92 -10.45 -17.46
C GLU A 525 8.11 -11.14 -18.82
N THR A 526 7.00 -11.36 -19.55
CA THR A 526 7.03 -11.92 -20.90
C THR A 526 7.75 -10.99 -21.88
N GLY A 527 7.53 -9.68 -21.77
CA GLY A 527 8.19 -8.65 -22.57
C GLY A 527 9.70 -8.64 -22.38
N VAL A 528 10.18 -8.68 -21.13
CA VAL A 528 11.60 -8.74 -20.79
C VAL A 528 12.25 -9.98 -21.39
N ALA A 529 11.67 -11.16 -21.15
CA ALA A 529 12.20 -12.41 -21.70
C ALA A 529 12.26 -12.38 -23.23
N GLY A 530 11.15 -12.02 -23.88
CA GLY A 530 11.06 -12.00 -25.34
C GLY A 530 11.97 -10.96 -26.00
N LYS A 531 12.18 -9.79 -25.38
CA LYS A 531 13.09 -8.76 -25.89
C LYS A 531 14.54 -9.15 -25.68
N LEU A 532 14.90 -9.68 -24.51
CA LEU A 532 16.28 -10.07 -24.22
C LEU A 532 16.74 -11.20 -25.14
N LYS A 533 15.92 -12.21 -25.37
CA LYS A 533 16.24 -13.28 -26.32
C LYS A 533 16.39 -12.77 -27.75
N ARG A 534 15.49 -11.88 -28.22
CA ARG A 534 15.62 -11.25 -29.54
C ARG A 534 16.90 -10.44 -29.68
N LEU A 535 17.28 -9.72 -28.62
CA LEU A 535 18.52 -8.96 -28.58
C LEU A 535 19.73 -9.90 -28.65
N LEU A 536 19.76 -10.95 -27.83
CA LEU A 536 20.81 -11.98 -27.83
C LEU A 536 21.00 -12.68 -29.18
N ALA A 537 19.89 -12.96 -29.89
CA ALA A 537 19.93 -13.64 -31.18
C ALA A 537 20.40 -12.74 -32.34
N ALA A 538 20.41 -11.41 -32.16
CA ALA A 538 20.76 -10.47 -33.21
C ALA A 538 22.24 -10.02 -33.12
N PRO A 539 22.93 -9.86 -34.25
CA PRO A 539 24.27 -9.27 -34.25
C PRO A 539 24.25 -7.81 -33.78
N ALA A 540 25.40 -7.32 -33.32
CA ALA A 540 25.55 -5.88 -33.09
C ALA A 540 25.73 -5.12 -34.41
N ALA A 541 25.11 -3.96 -34.54
CA ALA A 541 25.13 -3.14 -35.76
C ALA A 541 26.17 -2.01 -35.67
N ASP A 542 27.21 -2.20 -34.86
CA ASP A 542 28.24 -1.21 -34.59
C ASP A 542 29.57 -1.52 -35.29
N ARG A 543 30.45 -0.51 -35.34
CA ARG A 543 31.76 -0.59 -36.00
C ARG A 543 32.68 -1.65 -35.40
N LEU A 544 32.56 -1.91 -34.09
CA LEU A 544 33.38 -2.92 -33.42
C LEU A 544 32.97 -4.32 -33.88
N TRP A 545 31.67 -4.60 -34.01
CA TRP A 545 31.18 -5.86 -34.54
C TRP A 545 31.68 -6.11 -35.97
N THR A 546 31.50 -5.14 -36.87
CA THR A 546 31.96 -5.26 -38.25
C THR A 546 33.47 -5.48 -38.35
N ALA A 547 34.25 -4.75 -37.55
CA ALA A 547 35.70 -4.91 -37.51
C ALA A 547 36.14 -6.29 -37.00
N LEU A 548 35.49 -6.80 -35.94
CA LEU A 548 35.76 -8.12 -35.39
C LEU A 548 35.39 -9.23 -36.38
N GLU A 549 34.20 -9.20 -36.98
CA GLU A 549 33.79 -10.22 -37.96
C GLU A 549 34.71 -10.23 -39.19
N THR A 550 35.07 -9.06 -39.72
CA THR A 550 36.05 -8.96 -40.83
C THR A 550 37.41 -9.55 -40.44
N ALA A 551 37.85 -9.35 -39.19
CA ALA A 551 39.11 -9.87 -38.71
C ALA A 551 39.06 -11.38 -38.45
N LYS A 552 37.94 -11.92 -37.95
CA LYS A 552 37.70 -13.36 -37.80
C LYS A 552 37.73 -14.05 -39.16
N GLU A 553 37.05 -13.51 -40.16
CA GLU A 553 37.05 -14.03 -41.53
C GLU A 553 38.47 -14.07 -42.12
N LYS A 554 39.25 -12.99 -41.94
CA LYS A 554 40.63 -12.90 -42.46
C LYS A 554 41.61 -13.85 -41.77
N THR A 555 41.43 -14.08 -40.47
CA THR A 555 42.36 -14.89 -39.67
C THR A 555 41.94 -16.35 -39.55
N GLY A 556 40.68 -16.68 -39.84
CA GLY A 556 40.08 -17.98 -39.61
C GLY A 556 39.88 -18.32 -38.12
N ASN A 557 40.08 -17.37 -37.20
CA ASN A 557 39.93 -17.58 -35.76
C ASN A 557 38.56 -17.05 -35.28
N PRO A 558 37.58 -17.92 -34.98
CA PRO A 558 36.25 -17.49 -34.54
C PRO A 558 36.23 -16.85 -33.15
N ASP A 559 37.24 -17.14 -32.32
CA ASP A 559 37.34 -16.66 -30.93
C ASP A 559 38.11 -15.33 -30.82
N LEU A 560 38.45 -14.71 -31.96
CA LEU A 560 39.17 -13.44 -31.97
C LEU A 560 38.36 -12.34 -31.25
N SER A 561 39.03 -11.68 -30.31
CA SER A 561 38.52 -10.53 -29.57
C SER A 561 39.53 -9.38 -29.63
N ILE A 562 39.20 -8.28 -28.96
CA ILE A 562 40.05 -7.11 -28.84
C ILE A 562 41.34 -7.40 -28.06
N ASP A 563 42.37 -6.65 -28.42
CA ASP A 563 43.66 -6.64 -27.77
C ASP A 563 43.61 -5.69 -26.56
N VAL A 564 43.55 -6.28 -25.36
CA VAL A 564 43.42 -5.53 -24.10
C VAL A 564 44.70 -4.78 -23.76
N GLU A 565 45.88 -5.26 -24.19
CA GLU A 565 47.16 -4.61 -23.90
C GLU A 565 47.22 -3.21 -24.52
N LYS A 566 46.75 -3.06 -25.77
CA LYS A 566 46.62 -1.75 -26.42
C LYS A 566 45.66 -0.81 -25.69
N ILE A 567 44.63 -1.35 -25.05
CA ILE A 567 43.70 -0.56 -24.24
C ILE A 567 44.40 -0.14 -22.95
N GLN A 568 45.12 -1.05 -22.27
CA GLN A 568 45.90 -0.77 -21.07
C GLN A 568 46.93 0.34 -21.29
N GLU A 569 47.66 0.29 -22.42
CA GLU A 569 48.61 1.33 -22.81
C GLU A 569 47.92 2.69 -22.98
N LYS A 570 46.75 2.71 -23.62
CA LYS A 570 45.99 3.95 -23.90
C LYS A 570 45.36 4.57 -22.65
N VAL A 571 44.93 3.76 -21.69
CA VAL A 571 44.33 4.24 -20.43
C VAL A 571 45.32 4.33 -19.27
N HIS A 572 46.58 3.93 -19.50
CA HIS A 572 47.64 3.86 -18.49
C HIS A 572 47.21 3.10 -17.22
N MET A 573 46.54 1.96 -17.41
CA MET A 573 46.01 1.15 -16.33
C MET A 573 46.19 -0.34 -16.65
N GLU A 574 46.61 -1.12 -15.65
CA GLU A 574 46.69 -2.58 -15.77
C GLU A 574 45.41 -3.22 -15.24
N TYR A 575 44.91 -4.22 -15.97
CA TYR A 575 43.76 -5.03 -15.59
C TYR A 575 44.24 -6.42 -15.19
N ASP A 576 43.61 -7.03 -14.18
CA ASP A 576 43.82 -8.46 -13.94
C ASP A 576 43.09 -9.31 -14.99
N GLU A 577 43.43 -10.59 -15.09
CA GLU A 577 42.90 -11.49 -16.13
C GLU A 577 41.37 -11.54 -16.16
N VAL A 578 40.69 -11.52 -15.01
CA VAL A 578 39.21 -11.57 -14.97
C VAL A 578 38.62 -10.25 -15.47
N GLN A 579 39.28 -9.13 -15.20
CA GLN A 579 38.89 -7.82 -15.73
C GLN A 579 39.18 -7.70 -17.23
N ALA A 580 40.32 -8.23 -17.69
CA ALA A 580 40.66 -8.30 -19.10
C ALA A 580 39.66 -9.17 -19.86
N ASP A 581 39.29 -10.32 -19.31
CA ASP A 581 38.23 -11.19 -19.83
C ASP A 581 36.89 -10.48 -19.89
N ALA A 582 36.54 -9.66 -18.89
CA ALA A 582 35.34 -8.84 -18.96
C ALA A 582 35.36 -7.86 -20.14
N ILE A 583 36.50 -7.23 -20.40
CA ILE A 583 36.69 -6.31 -21.53
C ILE A 583 36.58 -7.06 -22.86
N ARG A 584 37.27 -8.21 -23.01
CA ARG A 584 37.18 -9.07 -24.20
C ARG A 584 35.76 -9.57 -24.43
N LYS A 585 35.07 -9.99 -23.36
CA LYS A 585 33.71 -10.52 -23.42
C LYS A 585 32.69 -9.46 -23.81
N ALA A 586 32.83 -8.24 -23.27
CA ALA A 586 31.99 -7.10 -23.63
C ALA A 586 32.14 -6.73 -25.13
N ALA A 587 33.33 -6.90 -25.71
CA ALA A 587 33.55 -6.62 -27.13
C ALA A 587 32.86 -7.61 -28.07
N VAL A 588 32.77 -8.89 -27.68
CA VAL A 588 32.18 -9.94 -28.53
C VAL A 588 30.70 -10.21 -28.22
N SER A 589 30.23 -9.86 -27.02
CA SER A 589 28.85 -10.15 -26.60
C SER A 589 27.92 -9.00 -26.92
N LYS A 590 26.71 -9.35 -27.36
CA LYS A 590 25.62 -8.41 -27.62
C LYS A 590 24.97 -7.90 -26.32
N VAL A 591 24.75 -8.83 -25.41
CA VAL A 591 24.31 -8.58 -24.04
C VAL A 591 25.29 -9.25 -23.09
N MET A 592 25.63 -8.59 -22.00
CA MET A 592 26.50 -9.14 -20.97
C MET A 592 26.11 -8.62 -19.58
N VAL A 593 26.32 -9.46 -18.57
CA VAL A 593 26.24 -9.06 -17.16
C VAL A 593 27.65 -9.03 -16.55
N LEU A 594 27.99 -7.92 -15.89
CA LEU A 594 29.16 -7.78 -15.04
C LEU A 594 28.71 -7.68 -13.58
N THR A 595 29.11 -8.65 -12.75
CA THR A 595 28.77 -8.66 -11.32
C THR A 595 29.99 -8.83 -10.43
N GLY A 596 29.91 -8.37 -9.20
CA GLY A 596 30.95 -8.52 -8.19
C GLY A 596 30.64 -7.76 -6.91
N GLY A 597 31.30 -8.12 -5.81
CA GLY A 597 31.15 -7.44 -4.52
C GLY A 597 31.87 -6.09 -4.43
N PRO A 598 31.92 -5.45 -3.25
CA PRO A 598 32.73 -4.26 -3.01
C PRO A 598 34.22 -4.58 -3.14
N GLY A 599 34.99 -3.62 -3.68
CA GLY A 599 36.45 -3.74 -3.78
C GLY A 599 36.97 -4.72 -4.84
N THR A 600 36.11 -5.27 -5.71
CA THR A 600 36.49 -6.19 -6.79
C THR A 600 36.76 -5.49 -8.14
N GLY A 601 36.70 -4.15 -8.17
CA GLY A 601 37.07 -3.36 -9.35
C GLY A 601 36.01 -3.21 -10.43
N LYS A 602 34.71 -3.42 -10.13
CA LYS A 602 33.61 -3.24 -11.11
C LYS A 602 33.72 -1.93 -11.91
N THR A 603 33.83 -0.79 -11.21
CA THR A 603 33.93 0.54 -11.84
C THR A 603 35.15 0.66 -12.76
N THR A 604 36.29 0.13 -12.33
CA THR A 604 37.52 0.07 -13.13
C THR A 604 37.33 -0.77 -14.40
N THR A 605 36.71 -1.94 -14.27
CA THR A 605 36.38 -2.80 -15.41
C THR A 605 35.41 -2.11 -16.38
N THR A 606 34.40 -1.42 -15.85
CA THR A 606 33.46 -0.61 -16.67
C THR A 606 34.19 0.50 -17.42
N GLN A 607 35.16 1.18 -16.82
CA GLN A 607 36.01 2.17 -17.52
C GLN A 607 36.82 1.51 -18.64
N GLY A 608 37.39 0.32 -18.42
CA GLY A 608 38.09 -0.44 -19.46
C GLY A 608 37.19 -0.81 -20.63
N ILE A 609 35.95 -1.24 -20.36
CA ILE A 609 34.93 -1.52 -21.38
C ILE A 609 34.58 -0.25 -22.16
N ILE A 610 34.37 0.88 -21.48
CA ILE A 610 34.10 2.18 -22.11
C ILE A 610 35.27 2.62 -23.00
N ALA A 611 36.50 2.45 -22.53
CA ALA A 611 37.70 2.78 -23.28
C ALA A 611 37.83 1.92 -24.55
N ALA A 612 37.52 0.63 -24.45
CA ALA A 612 37.46 -0.27 -25.59
C ALA A 612 36.46 0.21 -26.64
N TYR A 613 35.21 0.48 -26.25
CA TYR A 613 34.18 0.96 -27.18
C TYR A 613 34.53 2.33 -27.80
N ARG A 614 35.07 3.25 -27.02
CA ARG A 614 35.54 4.56 -27.52
C ARG A 614 36.68 4.42 -28.53
N ALA A 615 37.56 3.43 -28.37
CA ALA A 615 38.63 3.19 -29.34
C ALA A 615 38.11 2.86 -30.75
N PHE A 616 36.90 2.32 -30.86
CA PHE A 616 36.21 2.05 -32.12
C PHE A 616 35.18 3.13 -32.49
N GLY A 617 35.11 4.22 -31.73
CA GLY A 617 34.26 5.38 -32.00
C GLY A 617 32.77 5.16 -31.75
N LEU A 618 32.40 4.25 -30.84
CA LEU A 618 31.01 3.95 -30.49
C LEU A 618 30.41 5.06 -29.59
N LYS A 619 29.14 5.39 -29.81
CA LYS A 619 28.32 6.28 -28.97
C LYS A 619 27.75 5.49 -27.79
N ILE A 620 28.22 5.82 -26.59
CA ILE A 620 27.89 5.10 -25.34
C ILE A 620 26.87 5.91 -24.55
N LEU A 621 25.79 5.27 -24.12
CA LEU A 621 24.81 5.79 -23.17
C LEU A 621 25.04 5.13 -21.81
N LEU A 622 25.06 5.95 -20.75
CA LEU A 622 25.22 5.49 -19.37
C LEU A 622 23.94 5.75 -18.58
N ALA A 623 23.46 4.72 -17.87
CA ALA A 623 22.25 4.79 -17.09
C ALA A 623 22.40 4.16 -15.70
N ALA A 624 21.59 4.63 -14.76
CA ALA A 624 21.42 3.99 -13.46
C ALA A 624 19.97 4.18 -12.95
N PRO A 625 19.47 3.34 -12.04
CA PRO A 625 18.09 3.45 -11.56
C PRO A 625 17.84 4.70 -10.69
N THR A 626 18.85 5.21 -9.99
CA THR A 626 18.74 6.36 -9.08
C THR A 626 19.65 7.52 -9.49
N GLY A 627 19.25 8.75 -9.16
CA GLY A 627 20.03 9.96 -9.47
C GLY A 627 21.45 9.92 -8.89
N ARG A 628 21.59 9.36 -7.68
CA ARG A 628 22.87 9.20 -7.00
C ARG A 628 23.81 8.23 -7.70
N ALA A 629 23.28 7.07 -8.12
CA ALA A 629 24.07 6.08 -8.85
C ALA A 629 24.53 6.66 -10.20
N ALA A 630 23.65 7.38 -10.90
CA ALA A 630 23.99 8.07 -12.15
C ALA A 630 25.08 9.15 -11.93
N LYS A 631 24.97 9.96 -10.87
CA LYS A 631 26.00 10.95 -10.55
C LYS A 631 27.36 10.30 -10.26
N ARG A 632 27.39 9.25 -9.43
CA ARG A 632 28.62 8.49 -9.13
C ARG A 632 29.23 7.90 -10.40
N MET A 633 28.40 7.33 -11.25
CA MET A 633 28.83 6.78 -12.54
C MET A 633 29.44 7.89 -13.42
N THR A 634 28.87 9.09 -13.40
CA THR A 634 29.41 10.26 -14.11
C THR A 634 30.78 10.67 -13.58
N GLU A 635 30.91 10.81 -12.26
CA GLU A 635 32.18 11.16 -11.60
C GLU A 635 33.28 10.12 -11.86
N ALA A 636 32.92 8.84 -11.84
CA ALA A 636 33.87 7.76 -12.06
C ALA A 636 34.28 7.62 -13.54
N THR A 637 33.34 7.70 -14.48
CA THR A 637 33.63 7.42 -15.90
C THR A 637 34.02 8.66 -16.71
N GLY A 638 33.74 9.86 -16.19
CA GLY A 638 33.90 11.12 -16.93
C GLY A 638 32.89 11.31 -18.07
N LEU A 639 31.84 10.49 -18.12
CA LEU A 639 30.76 10.52 -19.11
C LEU A 639 29.44 10.86 -18.41
N GLU A 640 28.60 11.68 -19.02
CA GLU A 640 27.27 11.97 -18.48
C GLU A 640 26.45 10.68 -18.38
N ALA A 641 26.02 10.33 -17.17
CA ALA A 641 25.07 9.26 -16.92
C ALA A 641 23.74 9.82 -16.43
N LYS A 642 22.64 9.23 -16.90
CA LYS A 642 21.27 9.66 -16.58
C LYS A 642 20.57 8.61 -15.73
N THR A 643 19.50 9.00 -15.04
CA THR A 643 18.59 7.99 -14.49
C THR A 643 17.89 7.25 -15.63
N ILE A 644 17.49 5.99 -15.44
CA ILE A 644 16.71 5.26 -16.46
C ILE A 644 15.45 6.06 -16.84
N HIS A 645 14.75 6.63 -15.85
CA HIS A 645 13.58 7.48 -16.09
C HIS A 645 13.88 8.72 -16.95
N ARG A 646 15.01 9.39 -16.73
CA ARG A 646 15.43 10.54 -17.55
C ARG A 646 15.90 10.11 -18.94
N LEU A 647 16.59 8.97 -19.04
CA LEU A 647 17.02 8.41 -20.32
C LEU A 647 15.82 8.03 -21.19
N LEU A 648 14.75 7.53 -20.56
CA LEU A 648 13.50 7.17 -21.23
C LEU A 648 12.53 8.35 -21.42
N GLU A 649 12.93 9.57 -21.03
CA GLU A 649 12.13 10.78 -21.13
C GLU A 649 10.73 10.62 -20.50
N CYS A 650 10.68 10.12 -19.26
CA CYS A 650 9.43 9.88 -18.56
C CYS A 650 8.69 11.19 -18.24
N GLN A 651 7.46 11.33 -18.73
CA GLN A 651 6.56 12.47 -18.51
C GLN A 651 5.21 11.98 -18.00
N PRO A 652 4.86 12.13 -16.72
CA PRO A 652 3.52 11.84 -16.24
C PRO A 652 2.51 12.90 -16.75
N PRO A 653 1.34 12.53 -17.32
CA PRO A 653 0.74 11.19 -17.39
C PRO A 653 1.07 10.39 -18.67
N GLU A 654 1.79 10.98 -19.63
CA GLU A 654 2.07 10.45 -20.97
C GLU A 654 2.97 9.19 -20.99
N GLY A 655 3.67 8.90 -19.90
CA GLY A 655 4.47 7.68 -19.74
C GLY A 655 5.92 7.85 -20.20
N TYR A 656 6.48 6.84 -20.89
CA TYR A 656 7.85 6.86 -21.41
C TYR A 656 7.85 7.22 -22.90
N LEU A 657 8.48 8.33 -23.26
CA LEU A 657 8.54 8.80 -24.65
C LEU A 657 9.52 7.99 -25.51
N LYS A 658 10.56 7.41 -24.88
CA LYS A 658 11.45 6.44 -25.54
C LYS A 658 10.91 5.02 -25.38
N ASN A 659 10.68 4.34 -26.50
CA ASN A 659 10.01 3.05 -26.58
C ASN A 659 10.34 2.35 -27.92
N GLU A 660 9.55 1.35 -28.32
CA GLU A 660 9.81 0.58 -29.55
C GLU A 660 9.68 1.41 -30.84
N GLU A 661 8.77 2.40 -30.84
CA GLU A 661 8.51 3.28 -31.99
C GLU A 661 9.50 4.45 -32.02
N ASN A 662 9.94 4.92 -30.85
CA ASN A 662 10.95 5.96 -30.67
C ASN A 662 12.13 5.42 -29.84
N PRO A 663 13.05 4.64 -30.43
CA PRO A 663 14.13 4.00 -29.70
C PRO A 663 15.21 4.99 -29.22
N LEU A 664 16.09 4.48 -28.36
CA LEU A 664 17.30 5.17 -27.90
C LEU A 664 18.30 5.33 -29.05
N GLU A 665 19.03 6.45 -29.04
CA GLU A 665 20.03 6.78 -30.06
C GLU A 665 21.45 6.57 -29.53
N GLY A 666 22.02 5.39 -29.77
CA GLY A 666 23.41 5.06 -29.44
C GLY A 666 23.78 3.65 -29.85
N ASP A 667 25.05 3.30 -29.70
CA ASP A 667 25.58 1.98 -30.07
C ASP A 667 25.62 1.03 -28.87
N VAL A 668 25.86 1.57 -27.66
CA VAL A 668 26.02 0.79 -26.44
C VAL A 668 25.28 1.45 -25.28
N LEU A 669 24.49 0.67 -24.54
CA LEU A 669 23.89 1.06 -23.27
C LEU A 669 24.59 0.31 -22.14
N ILE A 670 25.14 1.04 -21.18
CA ILE A 670 25.68 0.48 -19.94
C ILE A 670 24.81 0.94 -18.78
N VAL A 671 24.27 0.00 -18.03
CA VAL A 671 23.40 0.26 -16.88
C VAL A 671 24.12 -0.20 -15.62
N ASP A 672 24.35 0.71 -14.67
CA ASP A 672 24.95 0.41 -13.36
C ASP A 672 23.88 0.24 -12.26
N GLU A 673 24.26 -0.47 -11.20
CA GLU A 673 23.39 -0.82 -10.07
C GLU A 673 22.09 -1.53 -10.47
N CYS A 674 22.19 -2.47 -11.43
CA CYS A 674 21.05 -3.22 -11.95
C CYS A 674 20.29 -4.05 -10.91
N SER A 675 20.85 -4.30 -9.72
CA SER A 675 20.16 -4.98 -8.62
C SER A 675 18.92 -4.24 -8.12
N MET A 676 18.83 -2.93 -8.36
CA MET A 676 17.68 -2.10 -7.98
C MET A 676 16.55 -2.06 -9.03
N ILE A 677 16.75 -2.63 -10.22
CA ILE A 677 15.79 -2.53 -11.33
C ILE A 677 14.71 -3.63 -11.18
N ASP A 678 13.45 -3.22 -11.10
CA ASP A 678 12.29 -4.12 -11.10
C ASP A 678 11.87 -4.56 -12.52
N ILE A 679 10.93 -5.50 -12.60
CA ILE A 679 10.51 -6.10 -13.87
C ILE A 679 9.85 -5.08 -14.82
N VAL A 680 9.13 -4.10 -14.28
CA VAL A 680 8.40 -3.10 -15.07
C VAL A 680 9.37 -2.11 -15.68
N LEU A 681 10.31 -1.59 -14.89
CA LEU A 681 11.35 -0.67 -15.36
C LEU A 681 12.30 -1.36 -16.36
N MET A 682 12.65 -2.63 -16.13
CA MET A 682 13.43 -3.41 -17.10
C MET A 682 12.69 -3.56 -18.43
N ASN A 683 11.38 -3.87 -18.41
CA ASN A 683 10.58 -3.97 -19.62
C ASN A 683 10.55 -2.64 -20.40
N ALA A 684 10.31 -1.53 -19.70
CA ALA A 684 10.31 -0.20 -20.32
C ALA A 684 11.68 0.12 -20.96
N LEU A 685 12.78 -0.19 -20.26
CA LEU A 685 14.13 -0.01 -20.78
C LEU A 685 14.38 -0.84 -22.05
N LEU A 686 14.09 -2.15 -22.00
CA LEU A 686 14.34 -3.05 -23.14
C LEU A 686 13.48 -2.71 -24.37
N LYS A 687 12.27 -2.18 -24.18
CA LYS A 687 11.43 -1.67 -25.27
C LYS A 687 12.10 -0.51 -26.03
N ALA A 688 12.86 0.33 -25.33
CA ALA A 688 13.54 1.46 -25.94
C ALA A 688 14.89 1.11 -26.60
N ILE A 689 15.41 -0.12 -26.42
CA ILE A 689 16.67 -0.54 -27.02
C ILE A 689 16.44 -1.03 -28.45
N PRO A 690 17.05 -0.40 -29.48
CA PRO A 690 16.94 -0.89 -30.85
C PRO A 690 17.75 -2.18 -31.02
N GLN A 691 17.32 -3.05 -31.95
CA GLN A 691 17.90 -4.39 -32.14
C GLN A 691 19.41 -4.38 -32.43
N GLY A 692 19.95 -3.29 -33.01
CA GLY A 692 21.37 -3.14 -33.33
C GLY A 692 22.28 -2.76 -32.15
N MET A 693 21.73 -2.26 -31.04
CA MET A 693 22.47 -1.73 -29.89
C MET A 693 22.98 -2.83 -28.94
N ARG A 694 24.10 -2.60 -28.25
CA ARG A 694 24.61 -3.49 -27.19
C ARG A 694 24.07 -3.11 -25.82
N LEU A 695 23.94 -4.09 -24.93
CA LEU A 695 23.49 -3.89 -23.54
C LEU A 695 24.47 -4.52 -22.54
N ILE A 696 25.05 -3.70 -21.66
CA ILE A 696 25.88 -4.15 -20.55
C ILE A 696 25.17 -3.85 -19.23
N LEU A 697 24.86 -4.89 -18.46
CA LEU A 697 24.23 -4.77 -17.14
C LEU A 697 25.32 -4.92 -16.07
N VAL A 698 25.43 -3.95 -15.17
CA VAL A 698 26.42 -3.95 -14.08
C VAL A 698 25.69 -3.89 -12.75
N GLY A 699 26.06 -4.75 -11.80
CA GLY A 699 25.42 -4.76 -10.49
C GLY A 699 26.09 -5.65 -9.46
N ASP A 700 25.56 -5.65 -8.24
CA ASP A 700 26.00 -6.51 -7.15
C ASP A 700 24.80 -7.36 -6.70
N ILE A 701 24.88 -8.68 -6.91
CA ILE A 701 23.80 -9.63 -6.63
C ILE A 701 23.58 -9.87 -5.13
N ASP A 702 24.54 -9.47 -4.30
CA ASP A 702 24.54 -9.69 -2.84
C ASP A 702 23.95 -8.49 -2.09
N GLN A 703 23.76 -7.35 -2.79
CA GLN A 703 22.98 -6.23 -2.27
C GLN A 703 21.48 -6.56 -2.21
N LEU A 704 20.74 -5.70 -1.53
CA LEU A 704 19.28 -5.73 -1.53
C LEU A 704 18.72 -5.72 -2.97
N PRO A 705 17.71 -6.58 -3.27
CA PRO A 705 17.05 -6.57 -4.56
C PRO A 705 16.19 -5.29 -4.75
N SER A 706 15.58 -5.14 -5.93
CA SER A 706 14.66 -4.05 -6.23
C SER A 706 13.52 -3.98 -5.20
N VAL A 707 13.03 -2.77 -4.90
CA VAL A 707 11.83 -2.63 -4.05
C VAL A 707 10.59 -3.16 -4.78
N GLY A 708 10.47 -2.89 -6.09
CA GLY A 708 9.38 -3.41 -6.92
C GLY A 708 9.53 -4.90 -7.29
N ALA A 709 8.48 -5.42 -7.91
CA ALA A 709 8.33 -6.82 -8.30
C ALA A 709 9.46 -7.37 -9.20
N GLY A 710 9.82 -8.63 -8.97
CA GLY A 710 10.80 -9.37 -9.76
C GLY A 710 12.20 -9.40 -9.14
N ASN A 711 13.04 -10.30 -9.66
CA ASN A 711 14.43 -10.45 -9.24
C ASN A 711 15.34 -10.41 -10.48
N VAL A 712 15.15 -9.39 -11.30
CA VAL A 712 15.59 -9.33 -12.70
C VAL A 712 17.06 -9.69 -12.89
N LEU A 713 17.98 -9.01 -12.20
CA LEU A 713 19.42 -9.25 -12.36
C LEU A 713 19.80 -10.69 -12.00
N ARG A 714 19.22 -11.23 -10.92
CA ARG A 714 19.51 -12.60 -10.48
C ARG A 714 18.90 -13.62 -11.42
N ASP A 715 17.66 -13.44 -11.85
CA ASP A 715 16.98 -14.34 -12.79
C ASP A 715 17.70 -14.38 -14.15
N ILE A 716 18.21 -13.25 -14.63
CA ILE A 716 19.05 -13.19 -15.84
C ILE A 716 20.34 -14.00 -15.65
N ILE A 717 21.03 -13.83 -14.52
CA ILE A 717 22.28 -14.55 -14.23
C ILE A 717 22.03 -16.05 -14.08
N ASP A 718 21.01 -16.43 -13.33
CA ASP A 718 20.67 -17.83 -13.02
C ASP A 718 20.02 -18.55 -14.21
N SER A 719 19.56 -17.82 -15.23
CA SER A 719 19.09 -18.41 -16.49
C SER A 719 20.21 -19.04 -17.31
N GLU A 720 21.46 -18.61 -17.09
CA GLU A 720 22.66 -19.01 -17.86
C GLU A 720 22.58 -18.69 -19.37
N THR A 721 21.59 -17.90 -19.80
CA THR A 721 21.39 -17.53 -21.21
C THR A 721 22.18 -16.29 -21.64
N VAL A 722 22.49 -15.40 -20.69
CA VAL A 722 23.31 -14.20 -20.91
C VAL A 722 24.72 -14.47 -20.40
N PRO A 723 25.77 -14.10 -21.16
CA PRO A 723 27.14 -14.14 -20.65
C PRO A 723 27.32 -13.33 -19.36
N VAL A 724 27.84 -13.99 -18.31
CA VAL A 724 28.09 -13.37 -17.00
C VAL A 724 29.58 -13.42 -16.68
N ILE A 725 30.16 -12.27 -16.31
CA ILE A 725 31.50 -12.22 -15.70
C ILE A 725 31.35 -11.83 -14.22
N ARG A 726 31.89 -12.67 -13.34
CA ARG A 726 31.88 -12.48 -11.90
C ARG A 726 33.27 -12.06 -11.41
N LEU A 727 33.41 -10.81 -10.97
CA LEU A 727 34.65 -10.30 -10.37
C LEU A 727 34.76 -10.78 -8.92
N THR A 728 35.63 -11.76 -8.68
CA THR A 728 35.82 -12.39 -7.35
C THR A 728 37.08 -11.91 -6.62
N ARG A 729 38.08 -11.41 -7.35
CA ARG A 729 39.36 -10.98 -6.78
C ARG A 729 39.22 -9.64 -6.04
N ILE A 730 39.59 -9.61 -4.77
CA ILE A 730 39.68 -8.37 -3.98
C ILE A 730 41.09 -7.79 -4.14
N PHE A 731 41.20 -6.54 -4.57
CA PHE A 731 42.49 -5.88 -4.77
C PHE A 731 43.23 -5.62 -3.45
N ARG A 732 44.57 -5.63 -3.48
CA ARG A 732 45.43 -5.50 -2.29
C ARG A 732 45.12 -4.24 -1.46
N GLN A 733 44.84 -3.12 -2.12
CA GLN A 733 44.44 -1.88 -1.44
C GLN A 733 43.11 -2.07 -0.67
N ALA A 734 42.15 -2.77 -1.28
CA ALA A 734 40.86 -3.09 -0.69
C ALA A 734 40.94 -4.17 0.41
N GLN A 735 41.93 -5.08 0.37
CA GLN A 735 42.12 -6.09 1.42
C GLN A 735 42.53 -5.49 2.78
N SER A 736 43.13 -4.30 2.77
CA SER A 736 43.45 -3.58 4.01
C SER A 736 42.20 -3.02 4.72
N SER A 737 41.09 -2.88 3.99
CA SER A 737 39.82 -2.39 4.53
C SER A 737 39.06 -3.50 5.26
N ARG A 738 38.81 -3.31 6.55
CA ARG A 738 38.00 -4.23 7.36
C ARG A 738 36.52 -4.13 6.99
N ILE A 739 36.05 -2.98 6.50
CA ILE A 739 34.70 -2.84 5.91
C ILE A 739 34.51 -3.84 4.77
N ILE A 740 35.44 -3.85 3.80
CA ILE A 740 35.36 -4.73 2.63
C ILE A 740 35.50 -6.20 3.05
N MET A 741 36.52 -6.53 3.84
CA MET A 741 36.73 -7.91 4.29
C MET A 741 35.55 -8.45 5.12
N ASN A 742 34.93 -7.61 5.96
CA ASN A 742 33.73 -8.00 6.70
C ASN A 742 32.50 -8.15 5.79
N ALA A 743 32.34 -7.33 4.75
CA ALA A 743 31.26 -7.49 3.79
C ALA A 743 31.31 -8.87 3.11
N HIS A 744 32.49 -9.30 2.65
CA HIS A 744 32.69 -10.64 2.07
C HIS A 744 32.41 -11.76 3.09
N ARG A 745 32.89 -11.64 4.33
CA ARG A 745 32.59 -12.60 5.41
C ARG A 745 31.09 -12.75 5.65
N ILE A 746 30.38 -11.62 5.74
CA ILE A 746 28.93 -11.61 5.95
C ILE A 746 28.22 -12.28 4.78
N ASN A 747 28.65 -12.02 3.55
CA ASN A 747 28.08 -12.66 2.37
C ASN A 747 28.25 -14.19 2.38
N GLU A 748 29.42 -14.66 2.82
CA GLU A 748 29.73 -16.08 3.05
C GLU A 748 29.00 -16.68 4.27
N GLY A 749 28.22 -15.90 5.01
CA GLY A 749 27.55 -16.35 6.24
C GLY A 749 28.48 -16.49 7.45
N LYS A 750 29.69 -15.92 7.37
CA LYS A 750 30.66 -15.88 8.46
C LYS A 750 30.52 -14.59 9.27
N MET A 751 30.75 -14.67 10.58
CA MET A 751 30.72 -13.49 11.43
C MET A 751 31.82 -12.49 11.02
N PRO A 752 31.51 -11.19 10.97
CA PRO A 752 32.51 -10.17 10.72
C PRO A 752 33.49 -10.07 11.90
N ASP A 753 34.72 -9.65 11.63
CA ASP A 753 35.66 -9.28 12.68
C ASP A 753 35.28 -7.91 13.25
N ILE A 754 34.76 -7.96 14.47
CA ILE A 754 34.28 -6.84 15.26
C ILE A 754 35.34 -6.31 16.23
N SER A 755 36.60 -6.75 16.13
CA SER A 755 37.68 -6.19 16.93
C SER A 755 37.91 -4.72 16.56
N ASN A 756 38.18 -3.89 17.56
CA ASN A 756 38.53 -2.49 17.36
C ASN A 756 40.07 -2.35 17.37
N GLY A 757 40.60 -1.36 16.65
CA GLY A 757 42.03 -1.08 16.56
C GLY A 757 42.30 0.37 16.13
N LYS A 758 43.56 0.78 16.07
CA LYS A 758 43.94 2.13 15.60
C LYS A 758 43.86 2.28 14.07
N ASP A 759 44.19 1.20 13.35
CA ASP A 759 44.27 1.19 11.88
C ASP A 759 43.07 0.50 11.21
N THR A 760 41.95 0.37 11.92
CA THR A 760 40.71 -0.21 11.36
C THR A 760 39.78 0.89 10.85
N ASP A 761 39.07 0.59 9.78
CA ASP A 761 37.96 1.39 9.25
C ASP A 761 36.58 0.89 9.74
N PHE A 762 36.54 -0.29 10.35
CA PHE A 762 35.34 -0.91 10.90
C PHE A 762 35.42 -0.96 12.42
N PHE A 763 34.39 -0.42 13.09
CA PHE A 763 34.28 -0.41 14.54
C PHE A 763 32.96 -1.03 15.01
N PHE A 764 33.00 -1.72 16.14
CA PHE A 764 31.81 -2.25 16.81
C PHE A 764 31.74 -1.73 18.25
N VAL A 765 30.61 -1.12 18.60
CA VAL A 765 30.28 -0.63 19.94
C VAL A 765 29.13 -1.46 20.49
N GLN A 766 29.41 -2.28 21.51
CA GLN A 766 28.41 -3.15 22.10
C GLN A 766 27.44 -2.34 22.97
N LYS A 767 26.15 -2.37 22.60
CA LYS A 767 25.03 -1.78 23.34
C LYS A 767 23.82 -2.70 23.25
N GLU A 768 23.28 -3.09 24.41
CA GLU A 768 22.14 -4.01 24.49
C GLU A 768 20.82 -3.26 24.57
N ASP A 769 20.79 -2.20 25.39
CA ASP A 769 19.63 -1.34 25.53
C ASP A 769 19.45 -0.41 24.31
N PRO A 770 18.24 -0.32 23.73
CA PRO A 770 17.97 0.56 22.59
C PRO A 770 18.17 2.05 22.87
N GLN A 771 17.87 2.53 24.07
CA GLN A 771 18.04 3.94 24.43
C GLN A 771 19.51 4.29 24.53
N GLU A 772 20.31 3.45 25.22
CA GLU A 772 21.77 3.63 25.26
C GLU A 772 22.40 3.58 23.87
N ALA A 773 21.89 2.73 22.97
CA ALA A 773 22.36 2.67 21.59
C ALA A 773 22.05 3.96 20.83
N ALA A 774 20.84 4.52 20.98
CA ALA A 774 20.47 5.79 20.36
C ALA A 774 21.34 6.94 20.88
N ASP A 775 21.56 7.02 22.20
CA ASP A 775 22.41 8.04 22.82
C ASP A 775 23.87 7.92 22.33
N GLU A 776 24.37 6.70 22.19
CA GLU A 776 25.71 6.44 21.65
C GLU A 776 25.83 6.87 20.18
N VAL A 777 24.81 6.59 19.34
CA VAL A 777 24.76 7.07 17.95
C VAL A 777 24.85 8.59 17.91
N VAL A 778 24.05 9.30 18.71
CA VAL A 778 24.08 10.77 18.78
C VAL A 778 25.45 11.28 19.24
N ARG A 779 26.05 10.65 20.25
CA ARG A 779 27.39 10.99 20.77
C ARG A 779 28.48 10.82 19.71
N LEU A 780 28.41 9.74 18.94
CA LEU A 780 29.35 9.43 17.85
C LEU A 780 29.28 10.49 16.75
N VAL A 781 28.07 10.82 16.28
CA VAL A 781 27.85 11.79 15.21
C VAL A 781 28.25 13.20 15.65
N LYS A 782 27.84 13.65 16.84
CA LYS A 782 28.08 15.02 17.31
C LYS A 782 29.55 15.30 17.61
N ASN A 783 30.20 14.41 18.36
CA ASN A 783 31.47 14.74 19.01
C ASN A 783 32.62 13.86 18.53
N LYS A 784 32.46 12.53 18.59
CA LYS A 784 33.61 11.61 18.46
C LYS A 784 34.12 11.53 17.03
N LEU A 785 33.24 11.19 16.09
CA LEU A 785 33.62 10.97 14.69
C LEU A 785 33.91 12.28 13.98
N SER A 786 33.08 13.30 14.22
CA SER A 786 33.25 14.61 13.60
C SER A 786 34.60 15.26 13.96
N ARG A 787 34.99 15.23 15.25
CA ARG A 787 36.28 15.80 15.69
C ARG A 787 37.48 14.97 15.25
N TYR A 788 37.41 13.64 15.41
CA TYR A 788 38.57 12.78 15.15
C TYR A 788 38.91 12.71 13.65
N TYR A 789 37.91 12.61 12.78
CA TYR A 789 38.09 12.51 11.33
C TYR A 789 37.90 13.85 10.60
N GLN A 790 37.75 14.95 11.34
CA GLN A 790 37.55 16.31 10.79
C GLN A 790 36.44 16.35 9.72
N THR A 791 35.40 15.53 9.91
CA THR A 791 34.28 15.41 8.98
C THR A 791 33.08 16.17 9.55
N PRO A 792 32.47 17.11 8.82
CA PRO A 792 31.26 17.79 9.29
C PRO A 792 30.14 16.79 9.59
N PRO A 793 29.30 17.01 10.64
CA PRO A 793 28.20 16.10 10.95
C PRO A 793 27.24 15.86 9.77
N SER A 794 27.09 16.84 8.87
CA SER A 794 26.27 16.71 7.64
C SER A 794 26.75 15.60 6.69
N GLN A 795 28.06 15.28 6.70
CA GLN A 795 28.67 14.22 5.89
C GLN A 795 28.71 12.85 6.59
N ILE A 796 28.28 12.77 7.85
CA ILE A 796 28.10 11.51 8.58
C ILE A 796 26.66 11.06 8.35
N GLN A 797 26.48 9.80 7.95
CA GLN A 797 25.16 9.24 7.73
C GLN A 797 24.83 8.19 8.78
N VAL A 798 23.66 8.34 9.40
CA VAL A 798 23.09 7.26 10.23
C VAL A 798 22.20 6.39 9.36
N LEU A 799 22.46 5.08 9.34
CA LEU A 799 21.69 4.08 8.59
C LEU A 799 21.07 3.08 9.55
N THR A 800 19.77 2.84 9.46
CA THR A 800 19.07 1.90 10.35
C THR A 800 18.18 0.93 9.57
N PRO A 801 17.99 -0.32 10.03
CA PRO A 801 17.06 -1.27 9.40
C PRO A 801 15.60 -0.79 9.33
N MET A 802 15.13 -0.03 10.33
CA MET A 802 13.69 0.28 10.49
C MET A 802 13.39 1.78 10.52
N GLN A 803 12.19 2.14 10.07
CA GLN A 803 11.69 3.53 10.13
C GLN A 803 11.22 3.92 11.54
N LYS A 804 10.55 3.00 12.25
CA LYS A 804 9.95 3.21 13.58
C LYS A 804 10.81 2.54 14.67
N GLY A 805 10.59 2.96 15.92
CA GLY A 805 11.30 2.46 17.12
C GLY A 805 12.36 3.44 17.63
N ILE A 806 12.94 3.14 18.80
CA ILE A 806 13.90 4.01 19.51
C ILE A 806 15.15 4.29 18.65
N VAL A 807 15.68 3.26 18.00
CA VAL A 807 16.79 3.35 17.02
C VAL A 807 16.28 3.35 15.57
N GLY A 808 15.01 3.67 15.36
CA GLY A 808 14.41 3.83 14.04
C GLY A 808 14.68 5.21 13.44
N ALA A 809 14.65 5.32 12.11
CA ALA A 809 15.05 6.55 11.41
C ALA A 809 14.22 7.77 11.84
N ALA A 810 12.92 7.60 12.11
CA ALA A 810 12.05 8.69 12.55
C ALA A 810 12.49 9.28 13.91
N ASN A 811 12.72 8.43 14.91
CA ASN A 811 13.17 8.88 16.23
C ASN A 811 14.59 9.45 16.18
N LEU A 812 15.50 8.75 15.49
CA LEU A 812 16.89 9.19 15.33
C LEU A 812 16.96 10.57 14.65
N ASN A 813 16.12 10.85 13.66
CA ASN A 813 16.06 12.17 13.03
C ASN A 813 15.67 13.27 14.02
N THR A 814 14.64 13.05 14.84
CA THR A 814 14.21 14.02 15.86
C THR A 814 15.34 14.33 16.84
N ILE A 815 15.93 13.30 17.45
CA ILE A 815 16.99 13.50 18.46
C ILE A 815 18.27 14.08 17.85
N LEU A 816 18.62 13.72 16.60
CA LEU A 816 19.78 14.27 15.89
C LEU A 816 19.55 15.72 15.52
N GLN A 817 18.35 16.08 15.04
CA GLN A 817 17.99 17.47 14.78
C GLN A 817 18.07 18.31 16.05
N GLU A 818 17.48 17.86 17.15
CA GLU A 818 17.55 18.56 18.44
C GLU A 818 18.98 18.70 18.96
N THR A 819 19.85 17.75 18.63
CA THR A 819 21.24 17.76 19.10
C THR A 819 22.19 18.58 18.23
N LEU A 820 22.00 18.51 16.90
CA LEU A 820 22.89 19.11 15.89
C LEU A 820 22.39 20.49 15.43
N ASN A 821 21.07 20.71 15.44
CA ASN A 821 20.42 21.95 15.02
C ASN A 821 19.29 22.38 15.98
N PRO A 822 19.59 22.64 17.27
CA PRO A 822 18.58 22.91 18.31
C PRO A 822 17.80 24.22 18.15
N GLN A 823 18.39 25.22 17.50
CA GLN A 823 17.87 26.59 17.45
C GLN A 823 17.47 26.98 16.03
N GLY A 824 16.47 27.86 15.92
CA GLY A 824 16.05 28.43 14.63
C GLY A 824 14.54 28.47 14.46
N GLU A 825 14.05 29.48 13.77
CA GLU A 825 12.67 29.50 13.25
C GLU A 825 12.52 28.45 12.14
N GLY A 826 11.36 27.82 12.07
CA GLY A 826 11.13 26.71 11.15
C GLY A 826 9.66 26.52 10.80
N LEU A 827 9.40 25.94 9.64
CA LEU A 827 8.05 25.61 9.18
C LEU A 827 7.63 24.25 9.71
N ARG A 828 6.36 24.14 10.14
CA ARG A 828 5.79 22.90 10.68
C ARG A 828 4.89 22.23 9.65
N ARG A 829 5.14 20.94 9.36
CA ARG A 829 4.28 20.10 8.53
C ARG A 829 4.46 18.64 8.91
N GLY A 830 3.36 17.89 9.00
CA GLY A 830 3.40 16.44 9.21
C GLY A 830 4.06 16.00 10.52
N GLY A 831 4.01 16.83 11.57
CA GLY A 831 4.67 16.55 12.85
C GLY A 831 6.16 16.92 12.90
N PHE A 832 6.77 17.32 11.79
CA PHE A 832 8.15 17.78 11.71
C PHE A 832 8.25 19.30 11.74
N VAL A 833 9.39 19.79 12.21
CA VAL A 833 9.83 21.19 12.09
C VAL A 833 10.99 21.19 11.12
N PHE A 834 10.93 22.01 10.08
CA PHE A 834 12.03 22.21 9.12
C PHE A 834 12.71 23.54 9.40
N ARG A 835 14.00 23.49 9.76
CA ARG A 835 14.83 24.64 10.13
C ARG A 835 15.94 24.86 9.11
N VAL A 836 16.46 26.08 9.05
CA VAL A 836 17.68 26.38 8.29
C VAL A 836 18.81 25.45 8.75
N ASN A 837 19.62 24.98 7.80
CA ASN A 837 20.68 23.98 7.94
C ASN A 837 20.23 22.54 8.22
N ASP A 838 18.93 22.25 8.21
CA ASP A 838 18.50 20.85 8.30
C ASP A 838 18.87 20.05 7.08
N LYS A 839 19.34 18.82 7.33
CA LYS A 839 19.53 17.81 6.30
C LYS A 839 18.19 17.16 6.02
N VAL A 840 17.70 17.29 4.79
CA VAL A 840 16.41 16.75 4.33
C VAL A 840 16.58 15.82 3.15
N MET A 841 15.58 14.97 2.93
CA MET A 841 15.48 14.07 1.80
C MET A 841 14.14 14.26 1.10
N GLN A 842 14.18 14.35 -0.23
CA GLN A 842 13.00 14.30 -1.09
C GLN A 842 12.45 12.86 -1.06
N ILE A 843 11.16 12.69 -0.78
CA ILE A 843 10.52 11.36 -0.69
C ILE A 843 9.66 11.01 -1.90
N ARG A 844 9.47 11.95 -2.84
CA ARG A 844 8.67 11.77 -4.05
C ARG A 844 9.38 12.40 -5.25
N ASN A 845 9.30 11.78 -6.42
CA ASN A 845 9.79 12.41 -7.64
C ASN A 845 8.93 13.65 -7.96
N ASN A 846 9.58 14.79 -8.14
CA ASN A 846 8.98 16.03 -8.59
C ASN A 846 9.70 16.45 -9.87
N TYR A 847 9.10 16.14 -11.02
CA TYR A 847 9.71 16.30 -12.33
C TYR A 847 9.81 17.79 -12.71
N ASP A 848 8.84 18.62 -12.33
CA ASP A 848 8.86 20.06 -12.57
C ASP A 848 10.06 20.75 -11.89
N LYS A 849 10.34 20.34 -10.65
CA LYS A 849 11.48 20.83 -9.87
C LYS A 849 12.78 20.07 -10.14
N GLU A 850 12.69 18.98 -10.90
CA GLU A 850 13.75 18.02 -11.23
C GLU A 850 14.49 17.46 -10.00
N VAL A 851 13.75 17.17 -8.93
CA VAL A 851 14.25 16.51 -7.71
C VAL A 851 13.59 15.13 -7.56
N PHE A 852 14.37 14.13 -7.16
CA PHE A 852 13.92 12.73 -7.15
C PHE A 852 13.92 12.15 -5.75
N ASN A 853 13.10 11.11 -5.57
CA ASN A 853 13.05 10.36 -4.32
C ASN A 853 14.45 9.84 -3.94
N GLY A 854 14.87 10.15 -2.71
CA GLY A 854 16.18 9.81 -2.18
C GLY A 854 17.23 10.92 -2.34
N ASP A 855 16.95 12.00 -3.06
CA ASP A 855 17.84 13.16 -3.12
C ASP A 855 17.91 13.81 -1.73
N ILE A 856 19.12 14.14 -1.28
CA ILE A 856 19.40 14.72 0.03
C ILE A 856 19.87 16.13 -0.23
N GLY A 857 19.24 17.08 0.44
CA GLY A 857 19.59 18.48 0.40
C GLY A 857 19.78 19.05 1.79
N MET A 858 20.25 20.29 1.83
CA MET A 858 20.34 21.10 3.04
C MET A 858 19.39 22.28 2.90
N ILE A 859 18.65 22.62 3.96
CA ILE A 859 17.79 23.81 3.93
C ILE A 859 18.67 25.07 4.03
N ASP A 860 18.70 25.87 2.98
CA ASP A 860 19.50 27.12 2.93
C ASP A 860 18.75 28.28 3.60
N ALA A 861 17.42 28.34 3.44
CA ALA A 861 16.61 29.43 3.97
C ALA A 861 15.18 28.98 4.31
N VAL A 862 14.58 29.61 5.31
CA VAL A 862 13.18 29.43 5.69
C VAL A 862 12.55 30.81 5.88
N ASP A 863 11.42 31.08 5.21
CA ASP A 863 10.63 32.29 5.40
C ASP A 863 9.29 31.92 6.05
N VAL A 864 9.15 32.26 7.33
CA VAL A 864 7.94 31.96 8.12
C VAL A 864 6.77 32.85 7.71
N ALA A 865 7.04 34.08 7.24
CA ALA A 865 6.00 35.03 6.84
C ALA A 865 5.41 34.66 5.47
N ALA A 866 6.26 34.31 4.51
CA ALA A 866 5.85 33.82 3.19
C ALA A 866 5.41 32.34 3.21
N ARG A 867 5.74 31.60 4.27
CA ARG A 867 5.46 30.16 4.45
C ARG A 867 6.10 29.28 3.37
N ASN A 868 7.34 29.58 2.99
CA ASN A 868 8.14 28.77 2.08
C ASN A 868 9.56 28.52 2.64
N LEU A 869 10.28 27.58 2.03
CA LEU A 869 11.69 27.32 2.31
C LEU A 869 12.47 27.01 1.03
N LYS A 870 13.79 27.14 1.10
CA LYS A 870 14.71 26.82 0.00
C LYS A 870 15.64 25.70 0.41
N VAL A 871 15.66 24.63 -0.38
CA VAL A 871 16.53 23.47 -0.19
C VAL A 871 17.59 23.45 -1.27
N ASN A 872 18.84 23.31 -0.86
CA ASN A 872 19.98 23.12 -1.73
C ASN A 872 20.25 21.63 -1.92
N PHE A 873 19.87 21.13 -3.08
CA PHE A 873 20.23 19.79 -3.55
C PHE A 873 21.49 19.90 -4.38
N ASP A 874 22.65 19.70 -3.73
CA ASP A 874 23.93 19.52 -4.42
C ASP A 874 24.31 20.69 -5.35
N GLY A 875 24.10 21.92 -4.88
CA GLY A 875 24.34 23.17 -5.60
C GLY A 875 23.11 23.77 -6.28
N ARG A 876 22.02 23.00 -6.41
CA ARG A 876 20.75 23.48 -6.97
C ARG A 876 19.80 23.91 -5.87
N ILE A 877 19.42 25.19 -5.86
CA ILE A 877 18.43 25.73 -4.93
C ILE A 877 17.02 25.50 -5.48
N VAL A 878 16.19 24.78 -4.73
CA VAL A 878 14.80 24.48 -5.05
C VAL A 878 13.89 25.04 -3.95
N GLU A 879 12.86 25.77 -4.36
CA GLU A 879 11.91 26.41 -3.44
C GLU A 879 10.70 25.51 -3.19
N TYR A 880 10.23 25.45 -1.93
CA TYR A 880 9.08 24.67 -1.49
C TYR A 880 8.11 25.55 -0.71
N ASP A 881 6.83 25.54 -1.11
CA ASP A 881 5.74 26.08 -0.31
C ASP A 881 5.38 25.13 0.84
N VAL A 882 4.79 25.65 1.93
CA VAL A 882 4.33 24.86 3.07
C VAL A 882 3.42 23.68 2.70
N THR A 883 2.68 23.80 1.59
CA THR A 883 1.78 22.75 1.08
C THR A 883 2.51 21.58 0.43
N GLU A 884 3.76 21.77 0.01
CA GLU A 884 4.63 20.78 -0.65
C GLU A 884 5.62 20.12 0.32
N LEU A 885 5.66 20.56 1.59
CA LEU A 885 6.58 20.03 2.59
C LEU A 885 6.30 18.58 3.00
N ASP A 886 5.17 18.01 2.59
CA ASP A 886 4.92 16.57 2.67
C ASP A 886 5.79 15.76 1.70
N GLU A 887 6.43 16.40 0.71
CA GLU A 887 7.44 15.77 -0.15
C GLU A 887 8.84 15.71 0.46
N LEU A 888 9.06 16.32 1.64
CA LEU A 888 10.33 16.34 2.34
C LEU A 888 10.27 15.61 3.68
N THR A 889 11.39 15.02 4.08
CA THR A 889 11.59 14.46 5.42
C THR A 889 13.00 14.75 5.94
N LEU A 890 13.22 14.72 7.25
CA LEU A 890 14.56 14.84 7.82
C LEU A 890 15.42 13.63 7.41
N ALA A 891 16.71 13.87 7.20
CA ALA A 891 17.64 12.88 6.63
C ALA A 891 18.98 12.76 7.37
N TYR A 892 19.02 13.16 8.65
CA TYR A 892 20.15 12.84 9.53
C TYR A 892 20.31 11.32 9.69
N ALA A 893 19.18 10.62 9.80
CA ALA A 893 19.07 9.16 9.74
C ALA A 893 18.16 8.74 8.60
N THR A 894 18.49 7.65 7.93
CA THR A 894 17.64 7.04 6.89
C THR A 894 17.66 5.51 7.01
N THR A 895 16.71 4.85 6.37
CA THR A 895 16.72 3.39 6.31
C THR A 895 17.77 2.89 5.33
N ILE A 896 18.30 1.69 5.57
CA ILE A 896 19.31 1.09 4.67
C ILE A 896 18.76 0.94 3.24
N HIS A 897 17.49 0.59 3.08
CA HIS A 897 16.80 0.54 1.77
C HIS A 897 16.89 1.88 1.02
N LYS A 898 16.56 3.00 1.68
CA LYS A 898 16.62 4.33 1.07
C LYS A 898 18.05 4.82 0.78
N ALA A 899 19.06 4.16 1.35
CA ALA A 899 20.47 4.47 1.12
C ALA A 899 21.10 3.66 -0.03
N GLN A 900 20.35 2.78 -0.71
CA GLN A 900 20.85 2.07 -1.89
C GLN A 900 21.34 3.04 -2.97
N GLY A 901 22.41 2.68 -3.67
CA GLY A 901 23.09 3.55 -4.65
C GLY A 901 23.78 4.79 -4.07
N SER A 902 23.73 5.00 -2.75
CA SER A 902 24.44 6.08 -2.05
C SER A 902 25.73 5.57 -1.42
N GLU A 903 26.72 6.44 -1.23
CA GLU A 903 27.92 6.13 -0.46
C GLU A 903 28.30 7.34 0.39
N TYR A 904 28.72 7.10 1.62
CA TYR A 904 29.01 8.14 2.60
C TYR A 904 30.43 7.99 3.14
N PRO A 905 31.16 9.09 3.42
CA PRO A 905 32.48 9.02 4.04
C PRO A 905 32.46 8.22 5.34
N ILE A 906 31.48 8.50 6.21
CA ILE A 906 31.32 7.87 7.52
C ILE A 906 29.87 7.41 7.69
N VAL A 907 29.70 6.16 8.10
CA VAL A 907 28.40 5.57 8.42
C VAL A 907 28.37 5.14 9.89
N VAL A 908 27.26 5.46 10.57
CA VAL A 908 26.94 4.90 11.89
C VAL A 908 25.67 4.07 11.75
N MET A 909 25.70 2.80 12.16
CA MET A 909 24.60 1.87 11.93
C MET A 909 24.20 1.11 13.20
N PRO A 910 23.02 1.43 13.80
CA PRO A 910 22.49 0.64 14.91
C PRO A 910 21.95 -0.72 14.44
N VAL A 911 22.37 -1.80 15.10
CA VAL A 911 21.95 -3.19 14.81
C VAL A 911 21.60 -3.92 16.11
N LEU A 912 20.31 -3.91 16.46
CA LEU A 912 19.78 -4.52 17.69
C LEU A 912 18.72 -5.58 17.38
N MET A 913 18.37 -6.39 18.39
CA MET A 913 17.33 -7.41 18.24
C MET A 913 15.92 -6.84 18.07
N ASN A 914 15.70 -5.57 18.43
CA ASN A 914 14.45 -4.88 18.11
C ASN A 914 14.22 -4.77 16.59
N HIS A 915 15.27 -4.98 15.78
CA HIS A 915 15.17 -5.03 14.33
C HIS A 915 14.88 -6.43 13.77
N PHE A 916 14.60 -7.45 14.60
CA PHE A 916 14.65 -8.86 14.18
C PHE A 916 13.92 -9.17 12.87
N VAL A 917 12.75 -8.54 12.63
CA VAL A 917 11.93 -8.71 11.42
C VAL A 917 12.71 -8.35 10.15
N MET A 918 13.60 -7.36 10.23
CA MET A 918 14.40 -6.86 9.10
C MET A 918 15.82 -7.44 9.06
N LEU A 919 16.27 -8.16 10.09
CA LEU A 919 17.66 -8.62 10.18
C LEU A 919 17.93 -9.75 9.18
N GLN A 920 18.40 -9.36 8.00
CA GLN A 920 18.78 -10.23 6.89
C GLN A 920 20.21 -9.95 6.44
N ARG A 921 20.86 -10.95 5.83
CA ARG A 921 22.25 -10.86 5.38
C ARG A 921 22.48 -9.73 4.36
N ASN A 922 21.66 -9.69 3.32
CA ASN A 922 21.69 -8.68 2.26
C ASN A 922 21.47 -7.25 2.79
N LEU A 923 20.58 -7.06 3.78
CA LEU A 923 20.34 -5.76 4.40
C LEU A 923 21.59 -5.25 5.10
N ILE A 924 22.21 -6.08 5.96
CA ILE A 924 23.42 -5.68 6.69
C ILE A 924 24.59 -5.49 5.72
N TYR A 925 24.76 -6.39 4.76
CA TYR A 925 25.77 -6.25 3.70
C TYR A 925 25.61 -4.92 2.94
N THR A 926 24.39 -4.58 2.53
CA THR A 926 24.11 -3.32 1.82
C THR A 926 24.45 -2.11 2.70
N GLY A 927 24.05 -2.12 3.98
CA GLY A 927 24.34 -1.04 4.93
C GLY A 927 25.85 -0.83 5.17
N ILE A 928 26.61 -1.92 5.30
CA ILE A 928 28.06 -1.89 5.49
C ILE A 928 28.76 -1.29 4.27
N THR A 929 28.37 -1.71 3.07
CA THR A 929 28.98 -1.26 1.82
C THR A 929 28.68 0.19 1.45
N ARG A 930 27.80 0.89 2.20
CA ARG A 930 27.59 2.34 2.01
C ARG A 930 28.73 3.19 2.59
N ALA A 931 29.59 2.63 3.44
CA ALA A 931 30.68 3.34 4.08
C ALA A 931 31.96 3.35 3.22
N LYS A 932 32.49 4.54 2.91
CA LYS A 932 33.75 4.70 2.15
C LYS A 932 35.00 4.68 3.02
N LYS A 933 34.97 5.36 4.17
CA LYS A 933 36.16 5.55 5.02
C LYS A 933 36.01 4.91 6.39
N ILE A 934 34.87 5.11 7.06
CA ILE A 934 34.65 4.64 8.44
C ILE A 934 33.23 4.10 8.59
N LEU A 935 33.11 2.93 9.22
CA LEU A 935 31.85 2.35 9.65
C LEU A 935 31.87 2.10 11.16
N VAL A 936 30.84 2.55 11.87
CA VAL A 936 30.61 2.20 13.27
C VAL A 936 29.29 1.47 13.43
N LEU A 937 29.35 0.19 13.79
CA LEU A 937 28.17 -0.57 14.23
C LEU A 937 27.91 -0.34 15.71
N VAL A 938 26.67 -0.04 16.07
CA VAL A 938 26.24 0.12 17.47
C VAL A 938 25.16 -0.91 17.77
N GLY A 939 25.38 -1.85 18.69
CA GLY A 939 24.35 -2.82 19.02
C GLY A 939 24.87 -4.14 19.58
N THR A 940 24.20 -5.25 19.25
CA THR A 940 24.50 -6.54 19.87
C THR A 940 25.13 -7.55 18.91
N ARG A 941 26.06 -8.36 19.43
CA ARG A 941 26.63 -9.48 18.68
C ARG A 941 25.55 -10.48 18.27
N LYS A 942 24.53 -10.66 19.11
CA LYS A 942 23.38 -11.54 18.85
C LYS A 942 22.63 -11.10 17.60
N ALA A 943 22.31 -9.80 17.46
CA ALA A 943 21.60 -9.27 16.30
C ALA A 943 22.42 -9.42 15.01
N LEU A 944 23.71 -9.11 15.07
CA LEU A 944 24.61 -9.29 13.94
C LEU A 944 24.72 -10.77 13.51
N SER A 945 24.86 -11.69 14.46
CA SER A 945 24.89 -13.13 14.19
C SER A 945 23.59 -13.65 13.57
N TYR A 946 22.44 -13.18 14.08
CA TYR A 946 21.15 -13.52 13.51
C TYR A 946 21.04 -13.04 12.06
N ALA A 947 21.39 -11.78 11.78
CA ALA A 947 21.34 -11.23 10.43
C ALA A 947 22.25 -11.99 9.44
N VAL A 948 23.48 -12.33 9.85
CA VAL A 948 24.45 -13.05 9.00
C VAL A 948 23.96 -14.46 8.63
N ARG A 949 23.31 -15.14 9.57
CA ARG A 949 22.76 -16.50 9.36
C ARG A 949 21.43 -16.47 8.62
N ASN A 950 20.68 -15.38 8.72
CA ASN A 950 19.37 -15.28 8.11
C ASN A 950 19.48 -14.99 6.60
N VAL A 951 19.39 -16.06 5.80
CA VAL A 951 19.40 -16.03 4.33
C VAL A 951 17.98 -16.13 3.77
N THR A 952 16.97 -15.65 4.50
CA THR A 952 15.66 -15.42 3.87
C THR A 952 15.80 -14.28 2.85
N VAL A 953 16.37 -14.59 1.69
CA VAL A 953 15.98 -13.94 0.45
C VAL A 953 14.52 -14.26 0.35
N THR A 954 13.65 -13.26 0.53
CA THR A 954 12.21 -13.41 0.31
C THR A 954 12.07 -14.12 -1.03
N LYS A 955 11.56 -15.36 -1.05
CA LYS A 955 11.46 -16.13 -2.28
C LYS A 955 10.46 -15.38 -3.16
N ARG A 956 10.97 -14.62 -4.12
CA ARG A 956 10.15 -13.88 -5.07
C ARG A 956 9.61 -14.87 -6.08
N ASN A 957 8.31 -14.78 -6.33
CA ASN A 957 7.66 -15.57 -7.36
C ASN A 957 7.92 -14.88 -8.69
N THR A 958 8.66 -15.52 -9.58
CA THR A 958 9.07 -15.03 -10.90
C THR A 958 9.27 -16.24 -11.79
N LEU A 959 8.88 -16.14 -13.06
CA LEU A 959 9.17 -17.12 -14.10
C LEU A 959 10.18 -16.57 -15.11
N LEU A 960 10.80 -15.42 -14.85
CA LEU A 960 11.73 -14.81 -15.80
C LEU A 960 12.90 -15.74 -16.16
N LYS A 961 13.44 -16.48 -15.18
CA LYS A 961 14.51 -17.45 -15.40
C LYS A 961 14.05 -18.54 -16.37
N GLU A 962 12.94 -19.19 -16.06
CA GLU A 962 12.35 -20.29 -16.84
C GLU A 962 12.02 -19.81 -18.25
N ARG A 963 11.37 -18.64 -18.37
CA ARG A 963 11.06 -18.02 -19.66
C ARG A 963 12.29 -17.70 -20.47
N LEU A 964 13.41 -17.30 -19.88
CA LEU A 964 14.65 -17.08 -20.62
C LEU A 964 15.23 -18.39 -21.15
N GLN A 965 15.07 -19.50 -20.42
CA GLN A 965 15.57 -20.82 -20.80
C GLN A 965 14.71 -21.53 -21.87
N GLU A 966 13.42 -21.21 -21.97
CA GLU A 966 12.54 -21.75 -23.00
C GLU A 966 13.12 -21.48 -24.41
N LYS A 967 13.24 -22.52 -25.24
CA LYS A 967 13.66 -22.34 -26.64
C LYS A 967 12.52 -21.69 -27.44
N PHE A 968 12.89 -20.82 -28.38
CA PHE A 968 11.95 -20.20 -29.31
C PHE A 968 11.27 -21.21 -30.22
#